data_AF-A0A2E8M191-F1
#
_entry.id   AF-A0A2E8M191-F1
#
_cell.length_a   1.000
_cell.length_b   1.000
_cell.length_c   1.000
_cell.angle_alpha   90.00
_cell.angle_beta   90.00
_cell.angle_gamma   90.00
#
_symmetry.space_group_name_H-M   'P 1'
#
loop_
_entity.id
_entity.type
_entity.pdbx_description
1 polymer ?
#
loop_
_entity_poly.entity_id
_entity_poly.type
_entity_poly.pdbx_seq_one_letter_code
_entity_poly.pdbx_strand_id
1 'polypeptide(L)'
;MSKITRSGAACLFILIASAFPSAFAGEWVDLFDGKTTKGWTPRSKVLRFEAKNGILELESRTNCWVANDVAMRDFEAELEVLLPEDAREVNFNSGFAYRCSGDTGKPKGYQCEIDLQRPASIYGIGLGGWLYPAKDQNQDYQNKVKGLLKERDWNHFRVVARGSLVRTYLNGSLIAELYEDRQLEGYFGIQHHGKGGTVRFRNIRARRLDPNILWITAEDMSPYLGCYGDEFSTTPHLDRFAEESVRYTRAFAVAPVCSPSRACLITGVHTVSLGAHQMRSAFPIPDRVKAFPAYLRSAGYFTSNNVKTDYNNGAAQRLITEAWNESGGKAHWRSGQRRKDQAFFAVFNDMTTHQSRTTVWPHEVFIREIQSKLTKQEIHDPAAVPLPPYYPDTPVVRKEWARMYDCVTLMDRNTGRLLKELEEDGLADNTIVFFYSDHGTGMPRGKRMLYDSGMRVALMVRFPRCYQHLAPSLPGTVNGELVSFVDFPTTVMNLVGIDKAEYMQGRSFLGGNRDPEPDYIYGCRDRVDEVFECGRSLRSRKYLYIRNYHPHLSHNQPSVFSDLGRTRQEITRLAREDPKKLNEVQMDYAGPEKPAEAFYDCDADPHNLVNLLEGVLTVEQRAAFRAHRLAYESERLRLRDPGAIPEDEMWRWVRDEKTSMYDILLGKSDHKPELAVAWSAADLVGRSDFQTALKLLKSANPIERYWAILALRAGGYEHRDNLVDYLEDISASVRIEAADWMAWGGSGQKAALDRLVKELNHEDWWVALRACRAIELLGEKARGALPAMKKLYLENRTQKGDGPFYLAFSAGAFLDGLGEKTQPWDFAPGAGAFTPEPKNKQDRDRARIGK
;
A
#
# COMPACT_ATOMS: atom_id res chain seq x y z
N MET A 1 -42.44 -25.51 35.25
CA MET A 1 -42.52 -26.98 35.03
C MET A 1 -42.33 -27.26 33.55
N SER A 2 -41.12 -27.63 33.13
CA SER A 2 -40.87 -28.69 32.13
C SER A 2 -39.37 -28.99 32.15
N LYS A 3 -39.04 -30.26 32.34
CA LYS A 3 -37.68 -30.78 32.47
C LYS A 3 -37.10 -31.00 31.08
N ILE A 4 -35.88 -30.53 30.83
CA ILE A 4 -34.95 -31.15 29.88
C ILE A 4 -33.61 -31.28 30.58
N THR A 5 -33.24 -32.53 30.86
CA THR A 5 -31.91 -32.98 31.30
C THR A 5 -31.14 -33.53 30.10
N ARG A 6 -29.88 -33.12 29.92
CA ARG A 6 -28.70 -33.90 29.47
C ARG A 6 -27.57 -32.93 29.08
N SER A 7 -26.53 -32.85 29.90
CA SER A 7 -25.22 -33.49 29.67
C SER A 7 -24.52 -33.01 28.40
N GLY A 8 -23.57 -32.10 28.58
CA GLY A 8 -22.65 -31.65 27.57
C GLY A 8 -21.62 -30.76 28.23
N ALA A 9 -20.64 -31.36 28.91
CA ALA A 9 -19.45 -30.65 29.33
C ALA A 9 -18.75 -30.16 28.07
N ALA A 10 -18.99 -28.90 27.71
CA ALA A 10 -18.20 -28.21 26.71
C ALA A 10 -16.80 -28.08 27.30
N CYS A 11 -15.87 -28.93 26.86
CA CYS A 11 -14.45 -28.68 26.99
C CYS A 11 -14.18 -27.34 26.29
N LEU A 12 -14.05 -26.30 27.11
CA LEU A 12 -13.56 -24.99 26.74
C LEU A 12 -12.18 -25.21 26.13
N PHE A 13 -12.07 -25.17 24.80
CA PHE A 13 -10.79 -25.05 24.12
C PHE A 13 -10.21 -23.69 24.52
N ILE A 14 -9.42 -23.68 25.59
CA ILE A 14 -8.42 -22.65 25.75
C ILE A 14 -7.42 -22.90 24.62
N LEU A 15 -7.60 -22.19 23.51
CA LEU A 15 -6.51 -21.86 22.61
C LEU A 15 -5.48 -21.11 23.46
N ILE A 16 -4.62 -21.86 24.15
CA ILE A 16 -3.34 -21.34 24.56
C ILE A 16 -2.65 -21.12 23.22
N ALA A 17 -2.70 -19.88 22.73
CA ALA A 17 -1.68 -19.36 21.85
C ALA A 17 -0.37 -19.62 22.59
N SER A 18 0.26 -20.75 22.28
CA SER A 18 1.56 -21.09 22.81
C SER A 18 2.48 -20.02 22.28
N ALA A 19 2.74 -19.02 23.13
CA ALA A 19 3.85 -18.11 23.01
C ALA A 19 5.11 -18.98 23.06
N PHE A 20 5.45 -19.59 21.93
CA PHE A 20 6.77 -20.13 21.71
C PHE A 20 7.75 -18.95 21.80
N PRO A 21 8.95 -19.15 22.37
CA PRO A 21 10.02 -18.20 22.17
C PRO A 21 10.13 -17.96 20.66
N SER A 22 10.10 -16.71 20.25
CA SER A 22 10.25 -16.28 18.87
C SER A 22 11.61 -16.74 18.34
N ALA A 23 11.71 -17.99 17.90
CA ALA A 23 12.81 -18.42 17.06
C ALA A 23 12.70 -17.60 15.79
N PHE A 24 13.66 -16.68 15.58
CA PHE A 24 13.65 -15.80 14.42
C PHE A 24 13.67 -16.65 13.14
N ALA A 25 13.03 -16.16 12.08
CA ALA A 25 13.13 -16.78 10.76
C ALA A 25 14.57 -17.15 10.41
N GLY A 26 14.80 -18.41 10.07
CA GLY A 26 16.12 -18.94 9.67
C GLY A 26 17.06 -19.36 10.81
N GLU A 27 16.70 -19.16 12.09
CA GLU A 27 17.46 -19.72 13.22
C GLU A 27 17.09 -21.18 13.48
N TRP A 28 18.09 -22.00 13.79
CA TRP A 28 17.89 -23.41 14.14
C TRP A 28 17.37 -23.54 15.57
N VAL A 29 16.26 -24.26 15.72
CA VAL A 29 15.70 -24.72 16.99
C VAL A 29 16.09 -26.18 17.16
N ASP A 30 16.77 -26.49 18.26
CA ASP A 30 17.04 -27.87 18.64
C ASP A 30 15.73 -28.54 19.06
N LEU A 31 15.27 -29.51 18.26
CA LEU A 31 14.14 -30.36 18.63
C LEU A 31 14.57 -31.33 19.73
N PHE A 32 15.86 -31.68 19.78
CA PHE A 32 16.50 -32.45 20.86
C PHE A 32 17.70 -31.68 21.41
N ASP A 33 17.68 -31.36 22.71
CA ASP A 33 18.70 -30.55 23.40
C ASP A 33 20.04 -31.27 23.68
N GLY A 34 20.16 -32.54 23.27
CA GLY A 34 21.33 -33.39 23.52
C GLY A 34 21.44 -33.94 24.94
N LYS A 35 20.55 -33.57 25.86
CA LYS A 35 20.66 -33.83 27.30
C LYS A 35 19.47 -34.58 27.88
N THR A 36 18.26 -34.27 27.44
CA THR A 36 17.02 -34.76 28.03
C THR A 36 16.02 -35.18 26.96
N THR A 37 15.05 -36.01 27.32
CA THR A 37 13.90 -36.33 26.45
C THR A 37 12.81 -35.27 26.53
N LYS A 38 13.08 -34.10 27.13
CA LYS A 38 12.09 -33.02 27.30
C LYS A 38 11.60 -32.56 25.94
N GLY A 39 10.29 -32.31 25.84
CA GLY A 39 9.65 -31.94 24.59
C GLY A 39 9.32 -33.12 23.67
N TRP A 40 9.65 -34.37 24.08
CA TRP A 40 9.32 -35.58 23.34
C TRP A 40 8.45 -36.53 24.16
N THR A 41 7.31 -36.92 23.61
CA THR A 41 6.32 -37.76 24.29
C THR A 41 6.05 -39.04 23.51
N PRO A 42 6.43 -40.22 24.05
CA PRO A 42 6.02 -41.51 23.48
C PRO A 42 4.49 -41.67 23.51
N ARG A 43 3.90 -42.02 22.38
CA ARG A 43 2.46 -42.22 22.19
C ARG A 43 2.00 -43.66 22.46
N SER A 44 2.94 -44.57 22.73
CA SER A 44 2.69 -45.94 23.18
C SER A 44 3.83 -46.42 24.06
N LYS A 45 3.69 -47.61 24.65
CA LYS A 45 4.72 -48.19 25.52
C LYS A 45 6.00 -48.45 24.73
N VAL A 46 7.11 -47.92 25.23
CA VAL A 46 8.47 -48.15 24.74
C VAL A 46 9.25 -49.04 25.71
N LEU A 47 10.24 -49.77 25.21
CA LEU A 47 11.20 -50.45 26.09
C LEU A 47 12.20 -49.45 26.65
N ARG A 48 12.66 -48.54 25.80
CA ARG A 48 13.66 -47.54 26.14
C ARG A 48 13.45 -46.26 25.33
N PHE A 49 13.45 -45.14 26.04
CA PHE A 49 13.47 -43.82 25.45
C PHE A 49 14.26 -42.90 26.39
N GLU A 50 15.53 -42.68 26.07
CA GLU A 50 16.46 -41.96 26.95
C GLU A 50 17.45 -41.11 26.14
N ALA A 51 17.92 -40.03 26.76
CA ALA A 51 18.97 -39.18 26.22
C ALA A 51 20.30 -39.51 26.91
N LYS A 52 21.32 -39.91 26.15
CA LYS A 52 22.64 -40.31 26.65
C LYS A 52 23.74 -39.80 25.74
N ASN A 53 24.71 -39.06 26.30
CA ASN A 53 25.89 -38.57 25.58
C ASN A 53 25.57 -37.83 24.26
N GLY A 54 24.54 -36.98 24.23
CA GLY A 54 24.13 -36.28 23.00
C GLY A 54 23.31 -37.12 22.02
N ILE A 55 22.88 -38.31 22.41
CA ILE A 55 22.13 -39.25 21.58
C ILE A 55 20.77 -39.53 22.21
N LEU A 56 19.72 -39.48 21.41
CA LEU A 56 18.38 -39.91 21.76
C LEU A 56 18.21 -41.38 21.31
N GLU A 57 18.09 -42.28 22.28
CA GLU A 57 17.92 -43.72 22.04
C GLU A 57 16.45 -44.10 22.12
N LEU A 58 15.94 -44.81 21.10
CA LEU A 58 14.57 -45.32 21.06
C LEU A 58 14.58 -46.82 20.78
N GLU A 59 13.88 -47.60 21.62
CA GLU A 59 13.68 -49.03 21.45
C GLU A 59 12.23 -49.40 21.77
N SER A 60 11.60 -50.19 20.90
CA SER A 60 10.27 -50.73 21.15
C SER A 60 10.08 -52.11 20.52
N ARG A 61 9.17 -52.90 21.10
CA ARG A 61 8.70 -54.18 20.53
C ARG A 61 7.37 -54.05 19.78
N THR A 62 6.77 -52.87 19.82
CA THR A 62 5.54 -52.54 19.10
C THR A 62 5.75 -51.28 18.27
N ASN A 63 4.87 -51.03 17.31
CA ASN A 63 4.89 -49.76 16.60
C ASN A 63 4.66 -48.61 17.60
N CYS A 64 5.61 -47.67 17.67
CA CYS A 64 5.59 -46.54 18.56
C CYS A 64 5.97 -45.26 17.82
N TRP A 65 5.25 -44.19 18.15
CA TRP A 65 5.55 -42.82 17.74
C TRP A 65 5.97 -42.04 18.97
N VAL A 66 6.97 -41.19 18.83
CA VAL A 66 7.35 -40.20 19.83
C VAL A 66 7.15 -38.84 19.18
N ALA A 67 6.21 -38.07 19.71
CA ALA A 67 5.88 -36.74 19.18
C ALA A 67 6.71 -35.67 19.88
N ASN A 68 7.10 -34.64 19.14
CA ASN A 68 7.72 -33.45 19.66
C ASN A 68 6.68 -32.34 19.89
N ASP A 69 6.92 -31.46 20.84
CA ASP A 69 6.00 -30.35 21.15
C ASP A 69 6.08 -29.18 20.14
N VAL A 70 7.14 -29.12 19.33
CA VAL A 70 7.33 -28.06 18.32
C VAL A 70 6.52 -28.38 17.07
N ALA A 71 5.78 -27.38 16.60
CA ALA A 71 5.07 -27.39 15.33
C ALA A 71 5.59 -26.31 14.38
N MET A 72 5.65 -26.63 13.09
CA MET A 72 6.02 -25.68 12.04
C MET A 72 5.19 -25.94 10.80
N ARG A 73 4.87 -24.85 10.07
CA ARG A 73 4.28 -24.91 8.74
C ARG A 73 5.35 -25.19 7.70
N ASP A 74 6.22 -24.21 7.52
CA ASP A 74 7.32 -24.22 6.55
C ASP A 74 8.64 -24.27 7.31
N PHE A 75 9.46 -25.26 6.97
CA PHE A 75 10.66 -25.56 7.72
C PHE A 75 11.72 -26.27 6.90
N GLU A 76 12.93 -26.17 7.40
CA GLU A 76 14.01 -27.10 7.11
C GLU A 76 14.33 -27.83 8.40
N ALA A 77 14.24 -29.16 8.38
CA ALA A 77 14.56 -30.01 9.50
C ALA A 77 15.67 -30.98 9.12
N GLU A 78 16.55 -31.29 10.07
CA GLU A 78 17.59 -32.30 9.88
C GLU A 78 17.82 -33.12 11.15
N LEU A 79 18.37 -34.30 10.93
CA LEU A 79 18.74 -35.25 11.97
C LEU A 79 19.81 -36.21 11.47
N GLU A 80 20.63 -36.71 12.37
CA GLU A 80 21.51 -37.84 12.11
C GLU A 80 20.96 -39.09 12.79
N VAL A 81 20.99 -40.20 12.05
CA VAL A 81 20.42 -41.48 12.48
C VAL A 81 21.43 -42.60 12.34
N LEU A 82 21.58 -43.40 13.41
CA LEU A 82 22.33 -44.64 13.40
C LEU A 82 21.35 -45.81 13.61
N LEU A 83 21.33 -46.72 12.62
CA LEU A 83 20.46 -47.88 12.63
C LEU A 83 20.92 -48.92 13.66
N PRO A 84 20.01 -49.80 14.14
CA PRO A 84 20.37 -50.92 14.99
C PRO A 84 21.37 -51.88 14.33
N GLU A 85 22.12 -52.61 15.14
CA GLU A 85 23.08 -53.60 14.63
C GLU A 85 22.42 -54.79 13.92
N ASP A 86 21.15 -55.07 14.19
CA ASP A 86 20.39 -56.14 13.56
C ASP A 86 19.47 -55.64 12.43
N ALA A 87 19.72 -54.40 11.92
CA ALA A 87 18.80 -53.73 11.01
C ALA A 87 18.52 -54.50 9.72
N ARG A 88 19.51 -55.20 9.17
CA ARG A 88 19.38 -55.97 7.93
C ARG A 88 18.65 -57.29 8.18
N GLU A 89 18.97 -57.95 9.27
CA GLU A 89 18.45 -59.25 9.68
C GLU A 89 16.94 -59.18 9.96
N VAL A 90 16.49 -58.07 10.55
CA VAL A 90 15.09 -57.88 10.96
C VAL A 90 14.27 -57.02 10.00
N ASN A 91 14.88 -56.56 8.90
CA ASN A 91 14.32 -55.58 7.99
C ASN A 91 13.76 -54.36 8.76
N PHE A 92 14.64 -53.71 9.50
CA PHE A 92 14.32 -52.60 10.38
C PHE A 92 13.66 -51.44 9.63
N ASN A 93 12.69 -50.81 10.28
CA ASN A 93 12.02 -49.61 9.79
C ASN A 93 11.80 -48.61 10.95
N SER A 94 12.06 -47.35 10.65
CA SER A 94 11.83 -46.17 11.48
C SER A 94 11.45 -45.01 10.55
N GLY A 95 11.21 -43.84 11.11
CA GLY A 95 11.00 -42.65 10.30
C GLY A 95 11.01 -41.38 11.13
N PHE A 96 11.23 -40.27 10.41
CA PHE A 96 11.10 -38.92 10.93
C PHE A 96 9.78 -38.33 10.47
N ALA A 97 8.85 -38.15 11.40
CA ALA A 97 7.52 -37.63 11.16
C ALA A 97 7.54 -36.10 11.16
N TYR A 98 6.75 -35.49 10.28
CA TYR A 98 6.62 -34.04 10.18
C TYR A 98 5.22 -33.62 9.74
N ARG A 99 4.88 -32.36 10.02
CA ARG A 99 3.52 -31.81 9.85
C ARG A 99 2.47 -32.77 10.40
N CYS A 100 2.71 -33.30 11.60
CA CYS A 100 1.82 -34.27 12.24
C CYS A 100 0.73 -33.57 13.06
N SER A 101 -0.44 -34.21 13.14
CA SER A 101 -1.59 -33.81 13.95
C SER A 101 -2.17 -35.01 14.70
N GLY A 102 -3.01 -34.72 15.70
CA GLY A 102 -3.63 -35.71 16.58
C GLY A 102 -2.90 -35.87 17.92
N ASP A 103 -3.68 -36.01 18.98
CA ASP A 103 -3.19 -35.93 20.37
C ASP A 103 -2.85 -37.29 20.99
N THR A 104 -3.34 -38.39 20.40
CA THR A 104 -3.15 -39.75 20.93
C THR A 104 -2.94 -40.76 19.82
N GLY A 105 -2.15 -41.80 20.09
CA GLY A 105 -1.98 -42.93 19.17
C GLY A 105 -1.11 -42.59 17.95
N LYS A 106 -1.50 -43.12 16.78
CA LYS A 106 -0.79 -42.93 15.51
C LYS A 106 -1.08 -41.51 14.98
N PRO A 107 -0.05 -40.68 14.73
CA PRO A 107 -0.24 -39.33 14.20
C PRO A 107 -0.83 -39.37 12.78
N LYS A 108 -1.40 -38.24 12.34
CA LYS A 108 -1.76 -37.99 10.94
C LYS A 108 -0.83 -36.92 10.36
N GLY A 109 -0.13 -37.19 9.27
CA GLY A 109 0.90 -36.30 8.71
C GLY A 109 1.79 -37.02 7.72
N TYR A 110 3.07 -36.66 7.65
CA TYR A 110 4.04 -37.31 6.76
C TYR A 110 5.20 -37.90 7.54
N GLN A 111 5.86 -38.86 6.89
CA GLN A 111 7.08 -39.49 7.37
C GLN A 111 8.14 -39.49 6.27
N CYS A 112 9.35 -39.08 6.63
CA CYS A 112 10.58 -39.37 5.90
C CYS A 112 11.08 -40.73 6.40
N GLU A 113 11.05 -41.74 5.54
CA GLU A 113 11.36 -43.12 5.95
C GLU A 113 12.84 -43.31 6.28
N ILE A 114 13.10 -44.08 7.32
CA ILE A 114 14.43 -44.49 7.77
C ILE A 114 14.46 -46.02 7.79
N ASP A 115 14.74 -46.61 6.63
CA ASP A 115 14.86 -48.06 6.47
C ASP A 115 15.81 -48.41 5.30
N LEU A 116 16.16 -49.70 5.17
CA LEU A 116 17.12 -50.19 4.18
C LEU A 116 16.58 -50.30 2.75
N GLN A 117 15.25 -50.38 2.58
CA GLN A 117 14.61 -50.59 1.29
C GLN A 117 14.21 -49.28 0.63
N ARG A 118 13.75 -48.31 1.43
CA ARG A 118 13.16 -47.05 1.00
C ARG A 118 13.66 -45.85 1.81
N PRO A 119 14.98 -45.66 1.98
CA PRO A 119 15.48 -44.55 2.78
C PRO A 119 15.13 -43.19 2.17
N ALA A 120 14.80 -42.24 3.04
CA ALA A 120 14.40 -40.86 2.73
C ALA A 120 13.24 -40.73 1.73
N SER A 121 12.45 -41.79 1.57
CA SER A 121 11.20 -41.75 0.82
C SER A 121 10.09 -41.09 1.66
N ILE A 122 8.93 -40.79 1.06
CA ILE A 122 7.85 -40.06 1.73
C ILE A 122 6.60 -40.95 1.87
N TYR A 123 6.17 -41.14 3.11
CA TYR A 123 4.95 -41.85 3.47
C TYR A 123 3.92 -40.90 4.12
N GLY A 124 2.68 -40.94 3.63
CA GLY A 124 1.54 -40.23 4.19
C GLY A 124 0.87 -41.02 5.31
N ILE A 125 1.18 -40.66 6.56
CA ILE A 125 0.60 -41.25 7.76
C ILE A 125 -0.88 -40.86 7.86
N GLY A 126 -1.78 -41.79 7.55
CA GLY A 126 -3.21 -41.47 7.47
C GLY A 126 -3.57 -40.56 6.29
N LEU A 127 -2.66 -40.42 5.32
CA LEU A 127 -2.79 -39.59 4.11
C LEU A 127 -2.58 -40.41 2.83
N GLY A 128 -3.02 -41.67 2.82
CA GLY A 128 -3.02 -42.51 1.61
C GLY A 128 -1.75 -43.35 1.38
N GLY A 129 -0.81 -43.41 2.32
CA GLY A 129 0.32 -44.33 2.27
C GLY A 129 1.50 -43.79 1.46
N TRP A 130 2.09 -44.60 0.58
CA TRP A 130 3.31 -44.24 -0.16
C TRP A 130 3.07 -43.07 -1.12
N LEU A 131 3.69 -41.91 -0.84
CA LEU A 131 3.62 -40.72 -1.69
C LEU A 131 4.82 -40.63 -2.64
N TYR A 132 5.99 -41.08 -2.19
CA TYR A 132 7.19 -41.26 -3.01
C TYR A 132 7.99 -42.47 -2.52
N PRO A 133 8.59 -43.29 -3.40
CA PRO A 133 8.40 -43.25 -4.86
C PRO A 133 6.98 -43.65 -5.27
N ALA A 134 6.47 -43.05 -6.34
CA ALA A 134 5.25 -43.54 -6.99
C ALA A 134 5.52 -44.92 -7.62
N LYS A 135 4.44 -45.67 -7.96
CA LYS A 135 4.56 -47.06 -8.44
C LYS A 135 5.47 -47.21 -9.66
N ASP A 136 5.43 -46.24 -10.56
CA ASP A 136 6.21 -46.12 -11.79
C ASP A 136 7.64 -45.61 -11.59
N GLN A 137 7.95 -45.03 -10.43
CA GLN A 137 9.27 -44.43 -10.13
C GLN A 137 10.23 -45.39 -9.41
N ASN A 138 9.81 -46.62 -9.12
CA ASN A 138 10.55 -47.54 -8.27
C ASN A 138 11.97 -47.86 -8.78
N GLN A 139 12.16 -48.04 -10.09
CA GLN A 139 13.48 -48.41 -10.63
C GLN A 139 14.48 -47.25 -10.50
N ASP A 140 14.07 -46.05 -10.90
CA ASP A 140 14.89 -44.84 -10.80
C ASP A 140 15.21 -44.52 -9.33
N TYR A 141 14.22 -44.68 -8.46
CA TYR A 141 14.39 -44.54 -7.03
C TYR A 141 15.46 -45.50 -6.48
N GLN A 142 15.39 -46.79 -6.81
CA GLN A 142 16.37 -47.78 -6.34
C GLN A 142 17.79 -47.46 -6.82
N ASN A 143 17.94 -46.99 -8.06
CA ASN A 143 19.21 -46.52 -8.57
C ASN A 143 19.74 -45.30 -7.79
N LYS A 144 18.86 -44.38 -7.42
CA LYS A 144 19.17 -43.14 -6.71
C LYS A 144 19.65 -43.35 -5.29
N VAL A 145 19.11 -44.35 -4.58
CA VAL A 145 19.45 -44.62 -3.17
C VAL A 145 20.54 -45.67 -2.99
N LYS A 146 20.96 -46.35 -4.07
CA LYS A 146 21.92 -47.45 -4.03
C LYS A 146 23.23 -47.03 -3.37
N GLY A 147 23.57 -47.68 -2.25
CA GLY A 147 24.80 -47.43 -1.50
C GLY A 147 24.86 -46.10 -0.77
N LEU A 148 23.77 -45.33 -0.75
CA LEU A 148 23.75 -44.01 -0.14
C LEU A 148 23.52 -44.07 1.38
N LEU A 149 22.69 -45.01 1.85
CA LEU A 149 22.51 -45.27 3.28
C LEU A 149 23.66 -46.14 3.81
N LYS A 150 24.26 -45.72 4.92
CA LYS A 150 25.32 -46.44 5.62
C LYS A 150 24.75 -47.24 6.79
N GLU A 151 24.77 -48.56 6.71
CA GLU A 151 24.06 -49.42 7.68
C GLU A 151 24.67 -49.41 9.09
N ARG A 152 25.98 -49.15 9.18
CA ARG A 152 26.77 -49.23 10.43
C ARG A 152 27.39 -47.89 10.83
N ASP A 153 26.90 -46.80 10.27
CA ASP A 153 27.41 -45.45 10.51
C ASP A 153 26.26 -44.43 10.53
N TRP A 154 26.55 -43.22 10.97
CA TRP A 154 25.58 -42.13 11.02
C TRP A 154 25.18 -41.69 9.61
N ASN A 155 23.87 -41.50 9.44
CA ASN A 155 23.25 -41.02 8.22
C ASN A 155 22.56 -39.69 8.47
N HIS A 156 22.86 -38.69 7.64
CA HIS A 156 22.22 -37.39 7.69
C HIS A 156 20.94 -37.39 6.85
N PHE A 157 19.82 -37.13 7.49
CA PHE A 157 18.53 -36.93 6.85
C PHE A 157 18.16 -35.45 6.95
N ARG A 158 17.59 -34.91 5.87
CA ARG A 158 17.11 -33.53 5.83
C ARG A 158 15.79 -33.46 5.10
N VAL A 159 14.84 -32.70 5.64
CA VAL A 159 13.51 -32.46 5.09
C VAL A 159 13.33 -30.95 4.91
N VAL A 160 12.97 -30.52 3.72
CA VAL A 160 12.65 -29.13 3.41
C VAL A 160 11.20 -29.05 2.97
N ALA A 161 10.38 -28.34 3.73
CA ALA A 161 8.97 -28.10 3.45
C ALA A 161 8.73 -26.59 3.27
N ARG A 162 8.25 -26.18 2.10
CA ARG A 162 7.89 -24.80 1.75
C ARG A 162 6.53 -24.78 1.10
N GLY A 163 5.52 -24.24 1.77
CA GLY A 163 4.13 -24.40 1.37
C GLY A 163 3.84 -25.87 1.04
N SER A 164 3.35 -26.15 -0.15
CA SER A 164 3.10 -27.52 -0.61
C SER A 164 4.36 -28.27 -1.05
N LEU A 165 5.49 -27.62 -1.32
CA LEU A 165 6.70 -28.31 -1.78
C LEU A 165 7.34 -29.06 -0.60
N VAL A 166 7.62 -30.35 -0.79
CA VAL A 166 8.37 -31.18 0.15
C VAL A 166 9.55 -31.83 -0.57
N ARG A 167 10.74 -31.68 0.00
CA ARG A 167 11.98 -32.33 -0.44
C ARG A 167 12.62 -33.10 0.70
N THR A 168 13.13 -34.29 0.40
CA THR A 168 13.92 -35.08 1.36
C THR A 168 15.32 -35.33 0.82
N TYR A 169 16.30 -35.39 1.70
CA TYR A 169 17.69 -35.64 1.37
C TYR A 169 18.26 -36.72 2.28
N LEU A 170 19.18 -37.50 1.73
CA LEU A 170 19.98 -38.49 2.44
C LEU A 170 21.45 -38.27 2.14
N ASN A 171 22.26 -38.07 3.18
CA ASN A 171 23.71 -37.87 3.08
C ASN A 171 24.09 -36.83 2.00
N GLY A 172 23.32 -35.74 1.93
CA GLY A 172 23.50 -34.63 0.97
C GLY A 172 22.79 -34.79 -0.38
N SER A 173 22.34 -35.99 -0.75
CA SER A 173 21.66 -36.24 -2.03
C SER A 173 20.16 -36.03 -1.92
N LEU A 174 19.56 -35.25 -2.84
CA LEU A 174 18.10 -35.08 -2.94
C LEU A 174 17.45 -36.41 -3.31
N ILE A 175 16.50 -36.92 -2.53
CA ILE A 175 15.82 -38.20 -2.74
C ILE A 175 14.42 -38.01 -3.29
N ALA A 176 13.53 -37.34 -2.55
CA ALA A 176 12.17 -37.06 -2.99
C ALA A 176 11.97 -35.56 -3.25
N GLU A 177 11.14 -35.23 -4.24
CA GLU A 177 10.59 -33.90 -4.47
C GLU A 177 9.13 -34.06 -4.94
N LEU A 178 8.19 -33.48 -4.19
CA LEU A 178 6.77 -33.53 -4.54
C LEU A 178 6.01 -32.32 -4.00
N TYR A 179 4.81 -32.11 -4.52
CA TYR A 179 3.88 -31.07 -4.06
C TYR A 179 2.71 -31.74 -3.32
N GLU A 180 2.49 -31.35 -2.08
CA GLU A 180 1.55 -31.94 -1.15
C GLU A 180 0.99 -30.88 -0.19
N ASP A 181 -0.32 -30.67 -0.26
CA ASP A 181 -1.03 -29.59 0.41
C ASP A 181 -2.13 -30.07 1.38
N ARG A 182 -2.35 -31.39 1.52
CA ARG A 182 -3.39 -31.93 2.40
C ARG A 182 -3.17 -31.60 3.87
N GLN A 183 -1.91 -31.36 4.25
CA GLN A 183 -1.51 -30.94 5.58
C GLN A 183 -0.24 -30.08 5.45
N LEU A 184 -0.35 -28.80 5.78
CA LEU A 184 0.74 -27.83 5.60
C LEU A 184 1.45 -27.50 6.91
N GLU A 185 0.89 -27.92 8.04
CA GLU A 185 1.35 -27.54 9.38
C GLU A 185 1.17 -28.70 10.35
N GLY A 186 2.04 -28.77 11.36
CA GLY A 186 1.93 -29.71 12.46
C GLY A 186 3.26 -29.96 13.16
N TYR A 187 3.24 -30.88 14.11
CA TYR A 187 4.40 -31.21 14.94
C TYR A 187 5.36 -32.20 14.27
N PHE A 188 6.56 -32.34 14.85
CA PHE A 188 7.57 -33.33 14.45
C PHE A 188 7.47 -34.62 15.26
N GLY A 189 8.04 -35.71 14.76
CA GLY A 189 8.07 -36.97 15.50
C GLY A 189 9.16 -37.92 15.02
N ILE A 190 9.38 -38.98 15.81
CA ILE A 190 10.21 -40.12 15.42
C ILE A 190 9.43 -41.42 15.65
N GLN A 191 9.75 -42.46 14.89
CA GLN A 191 9.04 -43.73 14.93
C GLN A 191 9.98 -44.91 15.19
N HIS A 192 9.46 -45.97 15.83
CA HIS A 192 10.06 -47.30 15.81
C HIS A 192 8.98 -48.33 15.48
N HIS A 193 9.19 -49.18 14.48
CA HIS A 193 8.19 -50.16 14.03
C HIS A 193 8.06 -51.44 14.88
N GLY A 194 8.73 -51.52 16.03
CA GLY A 194 8.72 -52.69 16.91
C GLY A 194 9.65 -53.86 16.54
N LYS A 195 10.39 -53.76 15.44
CA LYS A 195 11.38 -54.77 15.00
C LYS A 195 12.80 -54.22 15.15
N GLY A 196 13.75 -55.08 15.51
CA GLY A 196 15.16 -54.73 15.69
C GLY A 196 15.50 -54.20 17.08
N GLY A 197 16.76 -53.83 17.26
CA GLY A 197 17.29 -53.19 18.46
C GLY A 197 17.08 -51.67 18.47
N THR A 198 17.91 -50.97 19.24
CA THR A 198 17.79 -49.52 19.47
C THR A 198 18.22 -48.68 18.27
N VAL A 199 17.33 -47.82 17.79
CA VAL A 199 17.67 -46.75 16.84
C VAL A 199 18.12 -45.51 17.60
N ARG A 200 19.13 -44.82 17.07
CA ARG A 200 19.78 -43.69 17.72
C ARG A 200 19.69 -42.45 16.85
N PHE A 201 19.31 -41.34 17.46
CA PHE A 201 19.18 -40.05 16.81
C PHE A 201 20.08 -39.02 17.49
N ARG A 202 20.64 -38.09 16.72
CA ARG A 202 21.33 -36.90 17.26
C ARG A 202 21.15 -35.72 16.31
N ASN A 203 21.51 -34.52 16.77
CA ASN A 203 21.44 -33.29 15.97
C ASN A 203 20.06 -33.08 15.34
N ILE A 204 18.98 -33.38 16.09
CA ILE A 204 17.61 -33.21 15.62
C ILE A 204 17.23 -31.75 15.80
N ARG A 205 17.11 -31.02 14.70
CA ARG A 205 16.81 -29.58 14.73
C ARG A 205 15.97 -29.17 13.53
N ALA A 206 15.26 -28.06 13.66
CA ALA A 206 14.48 -27.46 12.60
C ALA A 206 14.59 -25.94 12.61
N ARG A 207 14.54 -25.30 11.45
CA ARG A 207 14.43 -23.86 11.30
C ARG A 207 13.22 -23.50 10.46
N ARG A 208 12.54 -22.40 10.81
CA ARG A 208 11.41 -21.88 10.04
C ARG A 208 11.89 -21.36 8.69
N LEU A 209 11.13 -21.64 7.64
CA LEU A 209 11.29 -21.05 6.31
C LEU A 209 10.11 -20.13 6.05
N ASP A 210 10.37 -18.94 5.54
CA ASP A 210 9.32 -17.99 5.20
C ASP A 210 9.39 -17.60 3.72
N PRO A 211 8.25 -17.26 3.08
CA PRO A 211 8.24 -16.75 1.72
C PRO A 211 8.95 -15.40 1.66
N ASN A 212 9.69 -15.16 0.58
CA ASN A 212 10.09 -13.80 0.25
C ASN A 212 8.88 -13.04 -0.30
N ILE A 213 8.88 -11.73 -0.11
CA ILE A 213 7.86 -10.83 -0.65
C ILE A 213 8.54 -9.70 -1.40
N LEU A 214 8.18 -9.52 -2.66
CA LEU A 214 8.68 -8.44 -3.51
C LEU A 214 7.50 -7.56 -3.94
N TRP A 215 7.61 -6.27 -3.68
CA TRP A 215 6.72 -5.25 -4.21
C TRP A 215 7.45 -4.47 -5.31
N ILE A 216 6.89 -4.48 -6.51
CA ILE A 216 7.29 -3.63 -7.63
C ILE A 216 6.17 -2.61 -7.80
N THR A 217 6.46 -1.35 -7.51
CA THR A 217 5.49 -0.26 -7.48
C THR A 217 5.82 0.74 -8.59
N ALA A 218 4.94 0.92 -9.56
CA ALA A 218 5.02 2.02 -10.51
C ALA A 218 4.50 3.32 -9.86
N GLU A 219 5.04 4.47 -10.23
CA GLU A 219 4.55 5.77 -9.74
C GLU A 219 3.51 6.37 -10.68
N ASP A 220 2.43 6.93 -10.15
CA ASP A 220 1.46 7.73 -10.92
C ASP A 220 0.90 7.00 -12.18
N MET A 221 0.35 5.79 -12.04
CA MET A 221 -0.02 4.96 -13.19
C MET A 221 -1.39 4.26 -13.02
N SER A 222 -2.35 4.66 -13.85
CA SER A 222 -3.59 3.88 -14.08
C SER A 222 -3.30 2.63 -14.93
N PRO A 223 -4.24 1.66 -15.09
CA PRO A 223 -3.99 0.40 -15.81
C PRO A 223 -3.82 0.50 -17.34
N TYR A 224 -2.93 1.36 -17.84
CA TYR A 224 -2.49 1.45 -19.23
C TYR A 224 -1.43 0.37 -19.49
N LEU A 225 -1.86 -0.89 -19.57
CA LEU A 225 -1.01 -2.06 -19.81
C LEU A 225 -1.73 -2.99 -20.80
N GLY A 226 -0.97 -3.72 -21.62
CA GLY A 226 -1.51 -4.67 -22.59
C GLY A 226 -2.42 -5.72 -21.94
N CYS A 227 -2.01 -6.29 -20.82
CA CYS A 227 -2.81 -7.24 -20.07
C CYS A 227 -4.09 -6.63 -19.46
N TYR A 228 -4.19 -5.31 -19.32
CA TYR A 228 -5.43 -4.65 -18.92
C TYR A 228 -6.33 -4.23 -20.11
N GLY A 229 -5.95 -4.60 -21.33
CA GLY A 229 -6.70 -4.33 -22.56
C GLY A 229 -6.29 -3.04 -23.28
N ASP A 230 -5.18 -2.41 -22.89
CA ASP A 230 -4.65 -1.25 -23.60
C ASP A 230 -3.75 -1.71 -24.76
N GLU A 231 -4.31 -1.76 -25.97
CA GLU A 231 -3.63 -2.27 -27.17
C GLU A 231 -2.49 -1.36 -27.67
N PHE A 232 -2.42 -0.11 -27.19
CA PHE A 232 -1.37 0.84 -27.58
C PHE A 232 -0.11 0.70 -26.72
N SER A 233 -0.23 0.11 -25.52
CA SER A 233 0.89 -0.13 -24.62
C SER A 233 1.86 -1.19 -25.14
N THR A 234 3.16 -0.94 -24.97
CA THR A 234 4.20 -1.96 -25.18
C THR A 234 4.69 -2.49 -23.83
N THR A 235 4.05 -3.54 -23.29
CA THR A 235 4.31 -4.07 -21.94
C THR A 235 4.54 -5.60 -21.87
N PRO A 236 5.41 -6.18 -22.72
CA PRO A 236 5.53 -7.63 -22.85
C PRO A 236 5.99 -8.35 -21.58
N HIS A 237 6.69 -7.69 -20.66
CA HIS A 237 7.11 -8.31 -19.40
C HIS A 237 5.96 -8.45 -18.41
N LEU A 238 5.16 -7.40 -18.25
CA LEU A 238 3.97 -7.39 -17.41
C LEU A 238 2.84 -8.24 -18.01
N ASP A 239 2.76 -8.33 -19.33
CA ASP A 239 1.79 -9.19 -20.01
C ASP A 239 2.06 -10.67 -19.69
N ARG A 240 3.33 -11.09 -19.77
CA ARG A 240 3.76 -12.42 -19.35
C ARG A 240 3.61 -12.63 -17.84
N PHE A 241 3.96 -11.63 -17.03
CA PHE A 241 3.78 -11.70 -15.59
C PHE A 241 2.31 -11.90 -15.21
N ALA A 242 1.37 -11.35 -15.97
CA ALA A 242 -0.06 -11.55 -15.77
C ALA A 242 -0.49 -13.01 -15.97
N GLU A 243 0.13 -13.76 -16.86
CA GLU A 243 -0.15 -15.20 -17.09
C GLU A 243 0.21 -16.05 -15.86
N GLU A 244 1.16 -15.60 -15.05
CA GLU A 244 1.58 -16.25 -13.81
C GLU A 244 0.91 -15.65 -12.56
N SER A 245 0.12 -14.59 -12.72
CA SER A 245 -0.45 -13.80 -11.62
C SER A 245 -1.96 -13.92 -11.53
N VAL A 246 -2.50 -13.56 -10.37
CA VAL A 246 -3.90 -13.13 -10.28
C VAL A 246 -3.95 -11.63 -10.56
N ARG A 247 -4.71 -11.23 -11.59
CA ARG A 247 -4.87 -9.83 -12.01
C ARG A 247 -6.15 -9.23 -11.41
N TYR A 248 -6.04 -8.12 -10.70
CA TYR A 248 -7.18 -7.44 -10.08
C TYR A 248 -7.68 -6.27 -10.91
N THR A 249 -8.97 -6.23 -11.24
CA THR A 249 -9.54 -5.13 -12.06
C THR A 249 -10.07 -3.96 -11.23
N ARG A 250 -10.17 -4.13 -9.90
CA ARG A 250 -10.79 -3.18 -8.97
C ARG A 250 -9.91 -2.92 -7.74
N ALA A 251 -8.65 -2.57 -7.98
CA ALA A 251 -7.72 -2.11 -6.94
C ALA A 251 -7.61 -0.58 -6.92
N PHE A 252 -7.67 0.02 -5.74
CA PHE A 252 -7.77 1.47 -5.57
C PHE A 252 -6.83 2.00 -4.49
N ALA A 253 -6.23 3.16 -4.77
CA ALA A 253 -5.58 3.99 -3.77
C ALA A 253 -6.60 4.56 -2.77
N VAL A 254 -6.12 5.10 -1.64
CA VAL A 254 -6.97 5.82 -0.67
C VAL A 254 -7.04 7.34 -0.93
N ALA A 255 -6.09 7.84 -1.70
CA ALA A 255 -6.02 9.22 -2.16
C ALA A 255 -5.35 9.27 -3.54
N PRO A 256 -5.69 10.24 -4.40
CA PRO A 256 -5.13 10.32 -5.74
C PRO A 256 -3.76 11.05 -5.75
N VAL A 257 -2.92 10.81 -4.74
CA VAL A 257 -1.62 11.46 -4.56
C VAL A 257 -0.69 10.61 -3.68
N CYS A 258 0.61 10.63 -3.99
CA CYS A 258 1.59 9.68 -3.46
C CYS A 258 1.73 9.72 -1.93
N SER A 259 1.90 10.91 -1.31
CA SER A 259 2.26 10.97 0.11
C SER A 259 1.12 10.47 1.04
N PRO A 260 -0.14 10.93 0.91
CA PRO A 260 -1.25 10.36 1.67
C PRO A 260 -1.48 8.86 1.42
N SER A 261 -1.35 8.38 0.17
CA SER A 261 -1.47 6.95 -0.13
C SER A 261 -0.36 6.11 0.51
N ARG A 262 0.88 6.64 0.55
CA ARG A 262 2.02 5.98 1.20
C ARG A 262 1.95 6.00 2.72
N ALA A 263 1.36 7.05 3.31
CA ALA A 263 1.04 7.06 4.75
C ALA A 263 0.11 5.90 5.11
N CYS A 264 -0.88 5.62 4.26
CA CYS A 264 -1.76 4.47 4.42
C CYS A 264 -1.01 3.14 4.21
N LEU A 265 -0.28 2.98 3.11
CA LEU A 265 0.48 1.76 2.82
C LEU A 265 1.50 1.41 3.90
N ILE A 266 2.16 2.40 4.51
CA ILE A 266 3.17 2.11 5.53
C ILE A 266 2.57 1.79 6.89
N THR A 267 1.39 2.33 7.24
CA THR A 267 0.79 2.19 8.58
C THR A 267 -0.38 1.21 8.66
N GLY A 268 -1.08 0.93 7.55
CA GLY A 268 -2.33 0.17 7.54
C GLY A 268 -3.52 0.96 8.11
N VAL A 269 -3.43 2.28 8.17
CA VAL A 269 -4.48 3.19 8.67
C VAL A 269 -4.90 4.11 7.54
N HIS A 270 -6.20 4.32 7.35
CA HIS A 270 -6.70 5.33 6.42
C HIS A 270 -6.09 6.69 6.75
N THR A 271 -5.64 7.39 5.71
CA THR A 271 -4.92 8.65 5.87
C THR A 271 -5.74 9.74 6.58
N VAL A 272 -7.07 9.74 6.38
CA VAL A 272 -8.00 10.62 7.10
C VAL A 272 -8.03 10.32 8.59
N SER A 273 -8.18 9.05 8.98
CA SER A 273 -8.16 8.62 10.38
C SER A 273 -6.84 9.00 11.04
N LEU A 274 -5.71 8.78 10.36
CA LEU A 274 -4.37 9.09 10.86
C LEU A 274 -4.11 10.59 11.04
N GLY A 275 -4.89 11.45 10.37
CA GLY A 275 -4.64 12.90 10.27
C GLY A 275 -3.58 13.28 9.24
N ALA A 276 -3.25 12.38 8.30
CA ALA A 276 -2.18 12.54 7.31
C ALA A 276 -2.72 12.77 5.88
N HIS A 277 -3.97 13.20 5.74
CA HIS A 277 -4.66 13.34 4.44
C HIS A 277 -4.21 14.57 3.63
N GLN A 278 -3.78 15.63 4.31
CA GLN A 278 -3.18 16.83 3.71
C GLN A 278 -1.73 16.52 3.27
N MET A 279 -1.35 16.83 2.04
CA MET A 279 0.01 16.57 1.54
C MET A 279 1.05 17.48 2.23
N ARG A 280 2.18 16.88 2.64
CA ARG A 280 3.27 17.50 3.42
C ARG A 280 2.82 18.12 4.75
N SER A 281 1.74 17.60 5.35
CA SER A 281 1.17 18.20 6.56
C SER A 281 1.91 17.87 7.85
N ALA A 282 2.91 16.98 7.86
CA ALA A 282 3.79 16.73 9.01
C ALA A 282 3.10 16.50 10.39
N PHE A 283 1.79 16.20 10.42
CA PHE A 283 1.06 15.95 11.67
C PHE A 283 1.72 14.82 12.46
N PRO A 284 1.89 14.95 13.78
CA PRO A 284 2.43 13.89 14.60
C PRO A 284 1.48 12.69 14.62
N ILE A 285 2.03 11.49 14.74
CA ILE A 285 1.27 10.25 14.93
C ILE A 285 1.78 9.54 16.19
N PRO A 286 0.95 8.72 16.88
CA PRO A 286 1.37 8.09 18.14
C PRO A 286 2.42 7.01 17.97
N ASP A 287 3.22 6.81 19.01
CA ASP A 287 4.32 5.85 18.96
C ASP A 287 3.89 4.39 18.73
N ARG A 288 2.68 4.04 19.19
CA ARG A 288 2.08 2.72 18.98
C ARG A 288 1.76 2.41 17.52
N VAL A 289 1.57 3.44 16.68
CA VAL A 289 1.36 3.25 15.24
C VAL A 289 2.72 3.01 14.62
N LYS A 290 2.97 1.80 14.16
CA LYS A 290 4.23 1.37 13.55
C LYS A 290 4.10 1.24 12.04
N ALA A 291 5.23 1.42 11.36
CA ALA A 291 5.39 0.99 9.99
C ALA A 291 5.28 -0.54 9.95
N PHE A 292 4.39 -1.09 9.12
CA PHE A 292 4.14 -2.53 9.11
C PHE A 292 5.40 -3.39 8.84
N PRO A 293 6.41 -2.95 8.05
CA PRO A 293 7.62 -3.75 7.85
C PRO A 293 8.43 -3.93 9.14
N ALA A 294 8.23 -3.11 10.17
CA ALA A 294 8.84 -3.31 11.49
C ALA A 294 8.38 -4.63 12.13
N TYR A 295 7.14 -5.07 11.89
CA TYR A 295 6.65 -6.39 12.33
C TYR A 295 7.36 -7.52 11.57
N LEU A 296 7.59 -7.35 10.26
CA LEU A 296 8.34 -8.32 9.45
C LEU A 296 9.79 -8.43 9.93
N ARG A 297 10.46 -7.29 10.19
CA ARG A 297 11.82 -7.28 10.76
C ARG A 297 11.88 -8.00 12.10
N SER A 298 10.90 -7.75 12.97
CA SER A 298 10.78 -8.42 14.26
C SER A 298 10.58 -9.92 14.10
N ALA A 299 9.93 -10.37 13.03
CA ALA A 299 9.79 -11.77 12.65
C ALA A 299 11.03 -12.36 11.94
N GLY A 300 12.10 -11.58 11.74
CA GLY A 300 13.36 -12.04 11.17
C GLY A 300 13.57 -11.71 9.69
N TYR A 301 12.66 -10.98 9.03
CA TYR A 301 12.83 -10.57 7.64
C TYR A 301 13.92 -9.52 7.47
N PHE A 302 14.66 -9.61 6.37
CA PHE A 302 15.42 -8.49 5.84
C PHE A 302 14.49 -7.57 5.05
N THR A 303 14.49 -6.28 5.35
CA THR A 303 13.57 -5.31 4.75
C THR A 303 14.33 -4.23 3.98
N SER A 304 13.94 -3.98 2.74
CA SER A 304 14.60 -2.97 1.90
C SER A 304 13.61 -2.13 1.09
N ASN A 305 13.85 -0.82 0.99
CA ASN A 305 13.04 0.11 0.18
C ASN A 305 13.88 0.94 -0.80
N ASN A 306 13.61 0.80 -2.10
CA ASN A 306 14.32 1.47 -3.19
C ASN A 306 13.33 2.30 -4.02
N VAL A 307 13.25 3.62 -3.97
CA VAL A 307 13.92 4.53 -3.02
C VAL A 307 12.92 5.37 -2.22
N LYS A 308 11.70 5.53 -2.74
CA LYS A 308 10.75 6.55 -2.29
C LYS A 308 10.03 6.12 -1.01
N THR A 309 9.82 7.06 -0.10
CA THR A 309 9.12 6.83 1.18
C THR A 309 7.86 7.69 1.25
N ASP A 310 8.03 9.02 1.33
CA ASP A 310 6.94 10.02 1.31
C ASP A 310 5.80 9.73 2.32
N TYR A 311 6.12 9.26 3.52
CA TYR A 311 5.13 8.79 4.51
C TYR A 311 4.20 9.86 5.12
N ASN A 312 4.35 11.13 4.74
CA ASN A 312 3.37 12.20 4.98
C ASN A 312 2.96 12.45 6.44
N ASN A 313 3.87 12.30 7.40
CA ASN A 313 3.59 12.57 8.81
C ASN A 313 4.87 12.99 9.56
N GLY A 314 4.69 13.59 10.74
CA GLY A 314 5.78 14.09 11.59
C GLY A 314 6.71 13.00 12.13
N ALA A 315 6.30 11.73 12.08
CA ALA A 315 7.10 10.59 12.49
C ALA A 315 7.78 9.87 11.31
N ALA A 316 7.79 10.44 10.10
CA ALA A 316 8.31 9.78 8.90
C ALA A 316 9.72 9.20 9.07
N GLN A 317 10.64 9.95 9.69
CA GLN A 317 12.00 9.46 9.93
C GLN A 317 12.03 8.25 10.87
N ARG A 318 11.23 8.28 11.94
CA ARG A 318 11.08 7.14 12.86
C ARG A 318 10.54 5.92 12.12
N LEU A 319 9.49 6.09 11.31
CA LEU A 319 8.91 5.02 10.49
C LEU A 319 9.93 4.41 9.53
N ILE A 320 10.78 5.23 8.89
CA ILE A 320 11.86 4.75 8.00
C ILE A 320 12.85 3.90 8.79
N THR A 321 13.32 4.38 9.94
CA THR A 321 14.32 3.70 10.77
C THR A 321 13.80 2.36 11.32
N GLU A 322 12.54 2.28 11.73
CA GLU A 322 11.95 1.04 12.23
C GLU A 322 11.56 0.07 11.11
N ALA A 323 11.17 0.56 9.93
CA ALA A 323 10.68 -0.28 8.83
C ALA A 323 11.78 -0.98 8.04
N TRP A 324 12.95 -0.37 7.87
CA TRP A 324 13.91 -0.79 6.85
C TRP A 324 15.29 -1.11 7.41
N ASN A 325 15.85 -2.24 7.00
CA ASN A 325 17.29 -2.49 7.14
C ASN A 325 18.07 -1.59 6.18
N GLU A 326 17.56 -1.40 4.96
CA GLU A 326 18.12 -0.47 3.99
C GLU A 326 17.02 0.34 3.29
N SER A 327 17.21 1.65 3.17
CA SER A 327 16.34 2.50 2.36
C SER A 327 17.19 3.45 1.52
N GLY A 328 16.89 3.56 0.23
CA GLY A 328 17.57 4.46 -0.70
C GLY A 328 17.94 3.81 -2.04
N GLY A 329 18.66 4.55 -2.89
CA GLY A 329 19.03 4.18 -4.28
C GLY A 329 19.71 2.83 -4.47
N LYS A 330 20.37 2.34 -3.43
CA LYS A 330 21.15 1.10 -3.45
C LYS A 330 20.50 -0.03 -2.64
N ALA A 331 19.38 0.24 -1.97
CA ALA A 331 18.70 -0.75 -1.15
C ALA A 331 18.23 -1.91 -2.05
N HIS A 332 18.51 -3.14 -1.64
CA HIS A 332 18.22 -4.33 -2.43
C HIS A 332 18.13 -5.57 -1.56
N TRP A 333 17.38 -6.59 -2.02
CA TRP A 333 17.44 -7.93 -1.40
C TRP A 333 18.82 -8.59 -1.55
N ARG A 334 19.69 -8.09 -2.44
CA ARG A 334 21.06 -8.58 -2.67
C ARG A 334 22.08 -7.93 -1.73
N SER A 335 21.62 -7.12 -0.78
CA SER A 335 22.49 -6.47 0.19
C SER A 335 23.35 -7.47 0.95
N GLY A 336 24.63 -7.12 1.15
CA GLY A 336 25.53 -7.88 2.02
C GLY A 336 25.12 -7.88 3.50
N GLN A 337 24.16 -7.03 3.91
CA GLN A 337 23.57 -7.06 5.24
C GLN A 337 22.54 -8.19 5.40
N ARG A 338 21.99 -8.72 4.30
CA ARG A 338 21.07 -9.86 4.34
C ARG A 338 21.86 -11.13 4.63
N ARG A 339 21.48 -11.87 5.68
CA ARG A 339 22.10 -13.17 5.96
C ARG A 339 21.73 -14.18 4.86
N LYS A 340 22.58 -15.19 4.67
CA LYS A 340 22.28 -16.32 3.78
C LYS A 340 20.98 -17.00 4.22
N ASP A 341 20.10 -17.31 3.26
CA ASP A 341 18.78 -17.91 3.45
C ASP A 341 17.76 -17.08 4.27
N GLN A 342 18.08 -15.84 4.65
CA GLN A 342 17.13 -14.97 5.34
C GLN A 342 16.03 -14.50 4.38
N ALA A 343 14.77 -14.69 4.77
CA ALA A 343 13.63 -14.20 4.01
C ALA A 343 13.67 -12.66 3.90
N PHE A 344 13.18 -12.12 2.80
CA PHE A 344 13.16 -10.67 2.58
C PHE A 344 11.78 -10.12 2.23
N PHE A 345 11.57 -8.86 2.61
CA PHE A 345 10.52 -8.01 2.09
C PHE A 345 11.17 -6.81 1.42
N ALA A 346 11.07 -6.73 0.09
CA ALA A 346 11.71 -5.68 -0.68
C ALA A 346 10.69 -4.88 -1.49
N VAL A 347 10.84 -3.56 -1.49
CA VAL A 347 10.00 -2.63 -2.26
C VAL A 347 10.86 -1.89 -3.27
N PHE A 348 10.49 -1.95 -4.55
CA PHE A 348 11.07 -1.18 -5.64
C PHE A 348 10.01 -0.22 -6.18
N ASN A 349 10.24 1.07 -6.00
CA ASN A 349 9.41 2.18 -6.43
C ASN A 349 10.00 2.70 -7.75
N ASP A 350 9.45 2.26 -8.87
CA ASP A 350 9.88 2.69 -10.19
C ASP A 350 9.33 4.08 -10.50
N MET A 351 10.23 5.06 -10.41
CA MET A 351 9.95 6.46 -10.64
C MET A 351 9.66 6.81 -12.10
N THR A 352 9.79 5.88 -13.05
CA THR A 352 9.79 6.13 -14.50
C THR A 352 8.49 6.76 -15.00
N THR A 353 7.33 6.36 -14.45
CA THR A 353 6.00 6.87 -14.81
C THR A 353 5.52 8.06 -13.98
N HIS A 354 6.32 8.52 -13.00
CA HIS A 354 5.98 9.67 -12.14
C HIS A 354 5.71 10.94 -12.97
N GLN A 355 4.79 11.80 -12.51
CA GLN A 355 4.37 13.06 -13.14
C GLN A 355 5.56 13.93 -13.60
N SER A 356 6.66 13.91 -12.85
CA SER A 356 7.89 14.62 -13.23
C SER A 356 8.39 14.22 -14.62
N ARG A 357 8.34 12.93 -14.95
CA ARG A 357 8.83 12.36 -16.21
C ARG A 357 7.79 12.36 -17.30
N THR A 358 6.52 12.14 -16.95
CA THR A 358 5.43 12.04 -17.94
C THR A 358 4.94 13.41 -18.41
N THR A 359 5.10 14.47 -17.61
CA THR A 359 4.55 15.79 -17.98
C THR A 359 5.45 16.99 -17.68
N VAL A 360 6.23 16.98 -16.58
CA VAL A 360 6.89 18.21 -16.09
C VAL A 360 8.29 18.44 -16.68
N TRP A 361 9.12 17.41 -16.83
CA TRP A 361 10.49 17.59 -17.30
C TRP A 361 10.51 18.23 -18.68
N PRO A 362 11.50 19.12 -18.96
CA PRO A 362 11.78 19.59 -20.31
C PRO A 362 11.92 18.41 -21.27
N HIS A 363 11.49 18.61 -22.52
CA HIS A 363 11.42 17.52 -23.48
C HIS A 363 12.81 16.93 -23.79
N GLU A 364 13.87 17.74 -23.86
CA GLU A 364 15.23 17.21 -24.05
C GLU A 364 15.70 16.32 -22.89
N VAL A 365 15.26 16.63 -21.66
CA VAL A 365 15.56 15.82 -20.48
C VAL A 365 14.79 14.50 -20.55
N PHE A 366 13.52 14.53 -20.92
CA PHE A 366 12.74 13.32 -21.15
C PHE A 366 13.38 12.42 -22.22
N ILE A 367 13.80 12.97 -23.36
CA ILE A 367 14.50 12.20 -24.40
C ILE A 367 15.76 11.54 -23.82
N ARG A 368 16.60 12.31 -23.13
CA ARG A 368 17.85 11.82 -22.57
C ARG A 368 17.65 10.73 -21.52
N GLU A 369 16.68 10.88 -20.63
CA GLU A 369 16.50 10.01 -19.47
C GLU A 369 15.57 8.81 -19.73
N ILE A 370 14.68 8.90 -20.73
CA ILE A 370 13.66 7.90 -21.05
C ILE A 370 13.85 7.35 -22.47
N GLN A 371 13.55 8.13 -23.51
CA GLN A 371 13.54 7.62 -24.89
C GLN A 371 14.90 7.07 -25.36
N SER A 372 16.01 7.60 -24.86
CA SER A 372 17.36 7.10 -25.17
C SER A 372 17.59 5.64 -24.77
N LYS A 373 16.75 5.10 -23.88
CA LYS A 373 16.79 3.71 -23.40
C LYS A 373 15.84 2.80 -24.18
N LEU A 374 15.02 3.37 -25.06
CA LEU A 374 14.08 2.66 -25.92
C LEU A 374 14.66 2.49 -27.33
N THR A 375 14.27 1.41 -27.99
CA THR A 375 14.50 1.23 -29.42
C THR A 375 13.55 2.12 -30.22
N LYS A 376 13.85 2.35 -31.51
CA LYS A 376 12.98 3.17 -32.37
C LYS A 376 11.56 2.61 -32.49
N GLN A 377 11.39 1.30 -32.40
CA GLN A 377 10.11 0.60 -32.50
C GLN A 377 9.30 0.68 -31.19
N GLU A 378 9.96 0.89 -30.06
CA GLU A 378 9.33 1.04 -28.74
C GLU A 378 8.88 2.49 -28.45
N ILE A 379 9.30 3.46 -29.29
CA ILE A 379 8.89 4.87 -29.17
C ILE A 379 7.55 5.04 -29.88
N HIS A 380 6.55 5.52 -29.14
CA HIS A 380 5.18 5.65 -29.65
C HIS A 380 5.00 6.86 -30.56
N ASP A 381 4.25 6.68 -31.64
CA ASP A 381 3.88 7.77 -32.56
C ASP A 381 2.75 8.63 -31.95
N PRO A 382 2.99 9.94 -31.69
CA PRO A 382 1.95 10.86 -31.23
C PRO A 382 0.72 10.90 -32.14
N ALA A 383 0.85 10.70 -33.45
CA ALA A 383 -0.29 10.75 -34.36
C ALA A 383 -1.28 9.59 -34.13
N ALA A 384 -0.79 8.45 -33.63
CA ALA A 384 -1.57 7.23 -33.43
C ALA A 384 -2.11 7.07 -32.00
N VAL A 385 -1.72 7.93 -31.05
CA VAL A 385 -2.07 7.75 -29.64
C VAL A 385 -3.58 7.85 -29.40
N PRO A 386 -4.20 6.90 -28.67
CA PRO A 386 -5.58 7.03 -28.22
C PRO A 386 -5.64 8.06 -27.09
N LEU A 387 -6.55 9.01 -27.20
CA LEU A 387 -6.80 10.00 -26.15
C LEU A 387 -8.10 9.69 -25.43
N PRO A 388 -8.12 9.67 -24.08
CA PRO A 388 -9.37 9.69 -23.35
C PRO A 388 -10.23 10.91 -23.76
N PRO A 389 -11.55 10.76 -23.83
CA PRO A 389 -12.46 11.77 -24.41
C PRO A 389 -12.48 13.10 -23.65
N TYR A 390 -12.00 13.09 -22.40
CA TYR A 390 -11.86 14.28 -21.55
C TYR A 390 -10.59 15.10 -21.81
N TYR A 391 -9.79 14.78 -22.83
CA TYR A 391 -8.71 15.64 -23.31
C TYR A 391 -9.04 16.28 -24.66
N PRO A 392 -8.65 17.54 -24.90
CA PRO A 392 -8.71 18.13 -26.23
C PRO A 392 -7.71 17.45 -27.15
N ASP A 393 -8.17 17.15 -28.37
CA ASP A 393 -7.34 16.55 -29.40
C ASP A 393 -6.46 17.61 -30.09
N THR A 394 -5.28 17.85 -29.51
CA THR A 394 -4.28 18.76 -30.08
C THR A 394 -2.93 18.07 -30.24
N PRO A 395 -2.06 18.55 -31.16
CA PRO A 395 -0.71 18.00 -31.32
C PRO A 395 0.11 18.01 -30.01
N VAL A 396 -0.09 19.01 -29.14
CA VAL A 396 0.59 19.10 -27.85
C VAL A 396 0.13 17.97 -26.92
N VAL A 397 -1.18 17.76 -26.80
CA VAL A 397 -1.75 16.72 -25.94
C VAL A 397 -1.33 15.33 -26.41
N ARG A 398 -1.45 15.07 -27.72
CA ARG A 398 -1.02 13.81 -28.33
C ARG A 398 0.46 13.50 -28.05
N LYS A 399 1.33 14.50 -28.18
CA LYS A 399 2.76 14.36 -27.90
C LYS A 399 3.05 13.97 -26.45
N GLU A 400 2.40 14.63 -25.48
CA GLU A 400 2.62 14.30 -24.07
C GLU A 400 2.01 12.94 -23.68
N TRP A 401 0.92 12.51 -24.34
CA TRP A 401 0.35 11.17 -24.16
C TRP A 401 1.27 10.07 -24.71
N ALA A 402 1.85 10.24 -25.90
CA ALA A 402 2.86 9.30 -26.41
C ALA A 402 4.09 9.21 -25.48
N ARG A 403 4.52 10.34 -24.92
CA ARG A 403 5.55 10.40 -23.87
C ARG A 403 5.19 9.57 -22.64
N MET A 404 3.93 9.61 -22.20
CA MET A 404 3.47 8.78 -21.07
C MET A 404 3.60 7.29 -21.40
N TYR A 405 3.22 6.87 -22.60
CA TYR A 405 3.38 5.48 -23.05
C TYR A 405 4.85 5.04 -23.16
N ASP A 406 5.76 5.91 -23.61
CA ASP A 406 7.20 5.63 -23.59
C ASP A 406 7.73 5.39 -22.16
N CYS A 407 7.23 6.16 -21.18
CA CYS A 407 7.53 5.92 -19.77
C CYS A 407 7.01 4.55 -19.30
N VAL A 408 5.81 4.15 -19.72
CA VAL A 408 5.24 2.83 -19.40
C VAL A 408 6.10 1.70 -19.97
N THR A 409 6.54 1.79 -21.24
CA THR A 409 7.43 0.79 -21.85
C THR A 409 8.76 0.65 -21.11
N LEU A 410 9.37 1.76 -20.70
CA LEU A 410 10.61 1.69 -19.93
C LEU A 410 10.40 1.09 -18.52
N MET A 411 9.27 1.39 -17.87
CA MET A 411 8.90 0.80 -16.58
C MET A 411 8.67 -0.72 -16.70
N ASP A 412 8.04 -1.18 -17.78
CA ASP A 412 7.87 -2.61 -18.07
C ASP A 412 9.23 -3.32 -18.18
N ARG A 413 10.18 -2.73 -18.91
CA ARG A 413 11.56 -3.26 -19.03
C ARG A 413 12.29 -3.30 -17.68
N ASN A 414 12.12 -2.27 -16.84
CA ASN A 414 12.70 -2.26 -15.50
C ASN A 414 12.10 -3.36 -14.62
N THR A 415 10.78 -3.60 -14.72
CA THR A 415 10.09 -4.70 -14.05
C THR A 415 10.62 -6.04 -14.52
N GLY A 416 10.73 -6.24 -15.84
CA GLY A 416 11.31 -7.45 -16.44
C GLY A 416 12.74 -7.72 -15.95
N ARG A 417 13.56 -6.68 -15.79
CA ARG A 417 14.91 -6.81 -15.20
C ARG A 417 14.86 -7.33 -13.76
N LEU A 418 13.99 -6.76 -12.90
CA LEU A 418 13.87 -7.20 -11.51
C LEU A 418 13.38 -8.65 -11.39
N LEU A 419 12.42 -9.05 -12.23
CA LEU A 419 11.93 -10.44 -12.28
C LEU A 419 13.05 -11.40 -12.73
N LYS A 420 13.82 -11.02 -13.75
CA LYS A 420 14.98 -11.80 -14.20
C LYS A 420 16.05 -11.92 -13.12
N GLU A 421 16.36 -10.85 -12.40
CA GLU A 421 17.31 -10.90 -11.29
C GLU A 421 16.88 -11.86 -10.19
N LEU A 422 15.56 -11.93 -9.92
CA LEU A 422 14.99 -12.86 -8.95
C LEU A 422 15.12 -14.34 -9.39
N GLU A 423 15.00 -14.60 -10.69
CA GLU A 423 15.23 -15.91 -11.31
C GLU A 423 16.71 -16.31 -11.29
N GLU A 424 17.60 -15.39 -11.70
CA GLU A 424 19.06 -15.58 -11.68
C GLU A 424 19.58 -15.86 -10.26
N ASP A 425 18.95 -15.28 -9.24
CA ASP A 425 19.27 -15.54 -7.83
C ASP A 425 18.70 -16.87 -7.30
N GLY A 426 17.90 -17.61 -8.08
CA GLY A 426 17.22 -18.82 -7.64
C GLY A 426 16.15 -18.58 -6.57
N LEU A 427 15.61 -17.35 -6.50
CA LEU A 427 14.65 -16.92 -5.47
C LEU A 427 13.20 -16.91 -5.97
N ALA A 428 12.98 -17.00 -7.30
CA ALA A 428 11.65 -16.92 -7.91
C ALA A 428 10.65 -17.93 -7.30
N ASP A 429 11.05 -19.19 -7.13
CA ASP A 429 10.22 -20.27 -6.60
C ASP A 429 9.85 -20.13 -5.11
N ASN A 430 10.41 -19.14 -4.41
CA ASN A 430 10.10 -18.84 -3.01
C ASN A 430 9.59 -17.40 -2.80
N THR A 431 9.26 -16.67 -3.87
CA THR A 431 8.93 -15.24 -3.76
C THR A 431 7.54 -14.95 -4.28
N ILE A 432 6.68 -14.43 -3.41
CA ILE A 432 5.41 -13.82 -3.79
C ILE A 432 5.70 -12.41 -4.31
N VAL A 433 5.24 -12.11 -5.52
CA VAL A 433 5.54 -10.83 -6.19
C VAL A 433 4.25 -10.05 -6.39
N PHE A 434 4.24 -8.80 -5.91
CA PHE A 434 3.19 -7.82 -6.17
C PHE A 434 3.70 -6.83 -7.21
N PHE A 435 2.92 -6.59 -8.26
CA PHE A 435 3.06 -5.43 -9.11
C PHE A 435 1.83 -4.53 -8.93
N TYR A 436 2.05 -3.25 -8.63
CA TYR A 436 0.97 -2.26 -8.54
C TYR A 436 1.47 -0.84 -8.80
N SER A 437 0.58 0.17 -8.78
CA SER A 437 0.97 1.59 -8.77
C SER A 437 0.50 2.31 -7.51
N ASP A 438 1.15 3.39 -7.08
CA ASP A 438 0.83 4.10 -5.83
C ASP A 438 -0.39 5.05 -5.89
N HIS A 439 -0.89 5.33 -7.08
CA HIS A 439 -2.22 5.87 -7.40
C HIS A 439 -2.38 5.95 -8.93
N GLY A 440 -3.49 6.51 -9.41
CA GLY A 440 -3.75 6.67 -10.85
C GLY A 440 -2.79 7.62 -11.58
N THR A 441 -3.01 7.77 -12.88
CA THR A 441 -2.08 8.41 -13.82
C THR A 441 -1.64 9.82 -13.44
N GLY A 442 -0.37 10.16 -13.65
CA GLY A 442 0.18 11.51 -13.43
C GLY A 442 -0.36 12.60 -14.37
N MET A 443 -1.15 12.21 -15.37
CA MET A 443 -1.75 13.12 -16.35
C MET A 443 -2.89 13.96 -15.72
N PRO A 444 -3.19 15.17 -16.24
CA PRO A 444 -4.30 16.00 -15.75
C PRO A 444 -5.63 15.23 -15.71
N ARG A 445 -6.52 15.47 -14.73
CA ARG A 445 -7.71 14.64 -14.44
C ARG A 445 -7.44 13.22 -13.88
N GLY A 446 -6.19 12.76 -13.83
CA GLY A 446 -5.78 11.57 -13.08
C GLY A 446 -5.40 11.96 -11.64
N LYS A 447 -4.10 12.13 -11.40
CA LYS A 447 -3.54 12.58 -10.12
C LYS A 447 -4.27 13.81 -9.61
N ARG A 448 -4.52 13.83 -8.30
CA ARG A 448 -5.32 14.82 -7.57
C ARG A 448 -6.84 14.74 -7.84
N MET A 449 -7.38 13.76 -8.54
CA MET A 449 -8.84 13.60 -8.77
C MET A 449 -9.39 12.28 -8.23
N LEU A 450 -10.63 12.33 -7.72
CA LEU A 450 -11.30 11.17 -7.10
C LEU A 450 -11.97 10.21 -8.11
N TYR A 451 -11.85 10.50 -9.41
CA TYR A 451 -12.28 9.62 -10.49
C TYR A 451 -11.47 8.32 -10.51
N ASP A 452 -11.97 7.28 -11.19
CA ASP A 452 -11.23 6.03 -11.38
C ASP A 452 -9.88 6.29 -12.09
N SER A 453 -9.77 7.35 -12.91
CA SER A 453 -8.49 7.79 -13.52
C SER A 453 -7.42 8.24 -12.49
N GLY A 454 -7.82 8.70 -11.31
CA GLY A 454 -6.89 9.09 -10.23
C GLY A 454 -6.75 8.06 -9.11
N MET A 455 -7.76 7.18 -8.96
CA MET A 455 -7.85 6.25 -7.83
C MET A 455 -7.57 4.80 -8.19
N ARG A 456 -8.00 4.33 -9.37
CA ARG A 456 -7.85 2.93 -9.80
C ARG A 456 -6.43 2.67 -10.30
N VAL A 457 -5.82 1.60 -9.81
CA VAL A 457 -4.45 1.19 -10.16
C VAL A 457 -4.42 -0.21 -10.73
N ALA A 458 -3.34 -0.54 -11.44
CA ALA A 458 -3.05 -1.93 -11.77
C ALA A 458 -2.66 -2.67 -10.49
N LEU A 459 -3.09 -3.93 -10.35
CA LEU A 459 -2.61 -4.85 -9.32
C LEU A 459 -2.52 -6.28 -9.89
N MET A 460 -1.34 -6.88 -9.79
CA MET A 460 -1.09 -8.27 -10.12
C MET A 460 -0.30 -8.92 -9.00
N VAL A 461 -0.68 -10.14 -8.60
CA VAL A 461 0.03 -10.89 -7.56
C VAL A 461 0.38 -12.28 -8.06
N ARG A 462 1.68 -12.55 -8.19
CA ARG A 462 2.21 -13.87 -8.55
C ARG A 462 2.52 -14.67 -7.28
N PHE A 463 1.98 -15.87 -7.23
CA PHE A 463 2.33 -16.87 -6.22
C PHE A 463 3.13 -17.99 -6.90
N PRO A 464 4.34 -18.34 -6.40
CA PRO A 464 5.03 -19.51 -6.91
C PRO A 464 4.26 -20.78 -6.54
N ARG A 465 4.46 -21.86 -7.29
CA ARG A 465 3.69 -23.10 -7.17
C ARG A 465 3.58 -23.62 -5.73
N CYS A 466 4.65 -23.49 -4.94
CA CYS A 466 4.69 -23.95 -3.56
C CYS A 466 3.73 -23.17 -2.63
N TYR A 467 3.46 -21.90 -2.91
CA TYR A 467 2.58 -21.03 -2.12
C TYR A 467 1.20 -20.85 -2.76
N GLN A 468 0.83 -21.71 -3.71
CA GLN A 468 -0.42 -21.52 -4.45
C GLN A 468 -1.69 -21.72 -3.61
N HIS A 469 -1.57 -22.38 -2.46
CA HIS A 469 -2.62 -22.47 -1.44
C HIS A 469 -2.93 -21.12 -0.74
N LEU A 470 -2.07 -20.10 -0.88
CA LEU A 470 -2.28 -18.75 -0.36
C LEU A 470 -2.95 -17.81 -1.39
N ALA A 471 -2.99 -18.23 -2.66
CA ALA A 471 -3.62 -17.48 -3.73
C ALA A 471 -5.16 -17.63 -3.67
N PRO A 472 -5.92 -16.60 -4.09
CA PRO A 472 -7.38 -16.67 -4.09
C PRO A 472 -7.92 -17.50 -5.27
N SER A 473 -7.10 -17.67 -6.32
CA SER A 473 -7.45 -18.33 -7.57
C SER A 473 -6.19 -18.79 -8.30
N LEU A 474 -6.35 -19.55 -9.38
CA LEU A 474 -5.25 -20.06 -10.21
C LEU A 474 -4.46 -18.92 -10.89
N PRO A 475 -3.17 -19.13 -11.24
CA PRO A 475 -2.41 -18.18 -12.06
C PRO A 475 -3.10 -17.89 -13.39
N GLY A 476 -2.91 -16.68 -13.92
CA GLY A 476 -3.50 -16.23 -15.18
C GLY A 476 -4.97 -15.84 -15.09
N THR A 477 -5.56 -15.86 -13.89
CA THR A 477 -6.98 -15.52 -13.69
C THR A 477 -7.19 -14.03 -13.38
N VAL A 478 -8.39 -13.55 -13.69
CA VAL A 478 -8.83 -12.19 -13.40
C VAL A 478 -9.75 -12.20 -12.18
N ASN A 479 -9.49 -11.32 -11.22
CA ASN A 479 -10.31 -11.13 -10.03
C ASN A 479 -10.94 -9.72 -10.02
N GLY A 480 -12.25 -9.65 -9.82
CA GLY A 480 -13.04 -8.42 -9.77
C GLY A 480 -13.31 -7.90 -8.36
N GLU A 481 -12.66 -8.45 -7.34
CA GLU A 481 -12.79 -8.06 -5.94
C GLU A 481 -12.31 -6.62 -5.69
N LEU A 482 -13.06 -5.88 -4.86
CA LEU A 482 -12.67 -4.56 -4.37
C LEU A 482 -11.48 -4.65 -3.43
N VAL A 483 -10.36 -4.04 -3.81
CA VAL A 483 -9.13 -3.98 -3.03
C VAL A 483 -8.74 -2.53 -2.79
N SER A 484 -8.44 -2.17 -1.55
CA SER A 484 -7.93 -0.84 -1.19
C SER A 484 -6.52 -0.93 -0.59
N PHE A 485 -5.73 0.15 -0.69
CA PHE A 485 -4.36 0.17 -0.14
C PHE A 485 -4.28 -0.03 1.36
N VAL A 486 -5.35 0.29 2.09
CA VAL A 486 -5.41 0.01 3.53
C VAL A 486 -5.29 -1.49 3.82
N ASP A 487 -5.66 -2.35 2.86
CA ASP A 487 -5.63 -3.80 2.98
C ASP A 487 -4.23 -4.41 2.78
N PHE A 488 -3.28 -3.69 2.20
CA PHE A 488 -1.98 -4.24 1.81
C PHE A 488 -1.13 -4.68 3.02
N PRO A 489 -0.97 -3.86 4.08
CA PRO A 489 -0.19 -4.24 5.27
C PRO A 489 -0.72 -5.51 5.94
N THR A 490 -2.03 -5.53 6.20
CA THR A 490 -2.73 -6.66 6.83
C THR A 490 -2.68 -7.91 5.96
N THR A 491 -2.70 -7.75 4.65
CA THR A 491 -2.56 -8.86 3.70
C THR A 491 -1.15 -9.45 3.72
N VAL A 492 -0.10 -8.62 3.73
CA VAL A 492 1.28 -9.12 3.82
C VAL A 492 1.53 -9.82 5.15
N MET A 493 1.03 -9.27 6.26
CA MET A 493 1.14 -9.91 7.57
C MET A 493 0.44 -11.27 7.61
N ASN A 494 -0.76 -11.38 7.02
CA ASN A 494 -1.50 -12.65 6.91
C ASN A 494 -0.75 -13.70 6.07
N LEU A 495 -0.12 -13.29 4.97
CA LEU A 495 0.67 -14.20 4.11
C LEU A 495 1.82 -14.87 4.86
N VAL A 496 2.35 -14.23 5.90
CA VAL A 496 3.50 -14.72 6.69
C VAL A 496 3.11 -15.17 8.10
N GLY A 497 1.80 -15.28 8.38
CA GLY A 497 1.28 -15.75 9.66
C GLY A 497 1.52 -14.81 10.84
N ILE A 498 1.56 -13.49 10.60
CA ILE A 498 1.63 -12.47 11.66
C ILE A 498 0.25 -11.85 11.86
N ASP A 499 -0.21 -11.77 13.10
CA ASP A 499 -1.47 -11.09 13.44
C ASP A 499 -1.36 -9.58 13.23
N LYS A 500 -2.40 -8.99 12.63
CA LYS A 500 -2.46 -7.53 12.45
C LYS A 500 -2.55 -6.80 13.79
N ALA A 501 -1.93 -5.62 13.86
CA ALA A 501 -2.09 -4.75 15.01
C ALA A 501 -3.52 -4.20 15.10
N GLU A 502 -4.05 -4.02 16.31
CA GLU A 502 -5.43 -3.59 16.56
C GLU A 502 -5.81 -2.27 15.86
N TYR A 503 -4.85 -1.36 15.71
CA TYR A 503 -5.08 -0.06 15.07
C TYR A 503 -5.19 -0.13 13.53
N MET A 504 -4.77 -1.24 12.91
CA MET A 504 -4.82 -1.39 11.45
C MET A 504 -6.27 -1.57 10.99
N GLN A 505 -6.67 -0.77 10.02
CA GLN A 505 -8.05 -0.70 9.54
C GLN A 505 -8.31 -1.58 8.31
N GLY A 506 -7.25 -2.10 7.69
CA GLY A 506 -7.33 -2.96 6.52
C GLY A 506 -7.81 -4.37 6.81
N ARG A 507 -8.26 -5.02 5.74
CA ARG A 507 -8.62 -6.44 5.71
C ARG A 507 -7.48 -7.26 5.10
N SER A 508 -7.49 -8.57 5.26
CA SER A 508 -6.57 -9.48 4.58
C SER A 508 -7.26 -10.10 3.36
N PHE A 509 -6.90 -9.67 2.14
CA PHE A 509 -7.55 -10.14 0.90
C PHE A 509 -6.84 -11.33 0.23
N LEU A 510 -5.65 -11.71 0.71
CA LEU A 510 -4.88 -12.91 0.31
C LEU A 510 -4.49 -13.74 1.53
N GLY A 511 -4.08 -14.99 1.32
CA GLY A 511 -3.65 -15.92 2.37
C GLY A 511 -4.73 -16.92 2.78
N GLY A 512 -4.42 -17.80 3.74
CA GLY A 512 -5.34 -18.85 4.19
C GLY A 512 -6.56 -18.34 4.98
N ASN A 513 -6.42 -17.19 5.65
CA ASN A 513 -7.47 -16.55 6.46
C ASN A 513 -7.84 -15.20 5.82
N ARG A 514 -8.70 -15.23 4.79
CA ARG A 514 -9.14 -14.00 4.10
C ARG A 514 -10.36 -13.41 4.79
N ASP A 515 -10.36 -12.09 4.90
CA ASP A 515 -11.54 -11.33 5.29
C ASP A 515 -12.49 -11.18 4.09
N PRO A 516 -13.82 -11.08 4.32
CA PRO A 516 -14.79 -10.81 3.26
C PRO A 516 -14.46 -9.55 2.45
N GLU A 517 -14.89 -9.53 1.18
CA GLU A 517 -14.84 -8.34 0.35
C GLU A 517 -15.69 -7.20 0.95
N PRO A 518 -15.22 -5.94 0.95
CA PRO A 518 -15.99 -4.80 1.42
C PRO A 518 -17.04 -4.38 0.37
N ASP A 519 -18.16 -3.82 0.83
CA ASP A 519 -19.17 -3.26 -0.08
C ASP A 519 -18.68 -1.98 -0.79
N TYR A 520 -17.78 -1.23 -0.14
CA TYR A 520 -17.35 0.09 -0.56
C TYR A 520 -15.85 0.34 -0.28
N ILE A 521 -15.25 1.17 -1.12
CA ILE A 521 -13.93 1.77 -0.91
C ILE A 521 -14.10 3.27 -0.71
N TYR A 522 -13.50 3.78 0.38
CA TYR A 522 -13.50 5.19 0.73
C TYR A 522 -12.27 5.91 0.15
N GLY A 523 -12.48 7.04 -0.52
CA GLY A 523 -11.43 7.89 -1.08
C GLY A 523 -11.45 9.31 -0.52
N CYS A 524 -10.28 9.93 -0.41
CA CYS A 524 -10.14 11.32 0.05
C CYS A 524 -9.24 12.17 -0.86
N ARG A 525 -9.55 13.46 -0.92
CA ARG A 525 -8.79 14.49 -1.62
C ARG A 525 -8.84 15.74 -0.77
N ASP A 526 -7.70 16.21 -0.34
CA ASP A 526 -7.55 17.45 0.42
C ASP A 526 -6.42 18.29 -0.16
N ARG A 527 -5.75 19.13 0.63
CA ARG A 527 -4.66 19.99 0.16
C ARG A 527 -3.54 19.16 -0.47
N VAL A 528 -3.23 19.51 -1.71
CA VAL A 528 -2.08 18.99 -2.44
C VAL A 528 -1.22 20.17 -2.83
N ASP A 529 0.03 20.17 -2.37
CA ASP A 529 0.94 21.29 -2.52
C ASP A 529 0.30 22.59 -1.96
N GLU A 530 0.15 23.62 -2.79
CA GLU A 530 -0.51 24.90 -2.47
C GLU A 530 -2.04 24.89 -2.65
N VAL A 531 -2.63 23.84 -3.22
CA VAL A 531 -4.06 23.83 -3.61
C VAL A 531 -4.91 23.23 -2.52
N PHE A 532 -5.80 24.03 -1.91
CA PHE A 532 -6.76 23.57 -0.92
C PHE A 532 -7.99 22.94 -1.57
N GLU A 533 -8.40 21.82 -1.02
CA GLU A 533 -9.58 21.06 -1.41
C GLU A 533 -10.17 20.32 -0.21
N CYS A 534 -11.41 19.88 -0.35
CA CYS A 534 -12.03 18.89 0.50
C CYS A 534 -13.03 18.13 -0.37
N GLY A 535 -12.66 16.91 -0.74
CA GLY A 535 -13.45 16.00 -1.56
C GLY A 535 -13.36 14.60 -1.01
N ARG A 536 -14.45 13.84 -1.12
CA ARG A 536 -14.52 12.44 -0.70
C ARG A 536 -15.27 11.61 -1.70
N SER A 537 -14.94 10.32 -1.78
CA SER A 537 -15.62 9.39 -2.65
C SER A 537 -15.96 8.08 -1.98
N LEU A 538 -16.99 7.41 -2.50
CA LEU A 538 -17.36 6.05 -2.12
C LEU A 538 -17.56 5.23 -3.39
N ARG A 539 -16.73 4.20 -3.57
CA ARG A 539 -16.69 3.34 -4.75
C ARG A 539 -17.19 1.94 -4.39
N SER A 540 -18.34 1.52 -4.92
CA SER A 540 -18.76 0.11 -4.88
C SER A 540 -18.21 -0.64 -6.10
N ARG A 541 -18.68 -1.86 -6.39
CA ARG A 541 -18.36 -2.53 -7.67
C ARG A 541 -18.88 -1.72 -8.86
N LYS A 542 -20.15 -1.32 -8.87
CA LYS A 542 -20.76 -0.70 -10.06
C LYS A 542 -20.68 0.82 -10.06
N TYR A 543 -20.82 1.46 -8.90
CA TYR A 543 -21.01 2.91 -8.84
C TYR A 543 -19.88 3.64 -8.11
N LEU A 544 -19.67 4.91 -8.51
CA LEU A 544 -18.80 5.87 -7.83
C LEU A 544 -19.62 7.08 -7.40
N TYR A 545 -19.60 7.37 -6.11
CA TYR A 545 -20.14 8.59 -5.53
C TYR A 545 -19.02 9.56 -5.18
N ILE A 546 -19.15 10.83 -5.53
CA ILE A 546 -18.20 11.90 -5.17
C ILE A 546 -18.95 13.07 -4.55
N ARG A 547 -18.40 13.61 -3.46
CA ARG A 547 -18.85 14.84 -2.82
C ARG A 547 -17.70 15.86 -2.80
N ASN A 548 -17.93 17.02 -3.41
CA ASN A 548 -16.98 18.14 -3.44
C ASN A 548 -17.47 19.27 -2.53
N TYR A 549 -16.65 19.71 -1.58
CA TYR A 549 -16.99 20.73 -0.60
C TYR A 549 -16.47 22.13 -0.96
N HIS A 550 -15.76 22.26 -2.08
CA HIS A 550 -15.37 23.54 -2.68
C HIS A 550 -15.88 23.66 -4.14
N PRO A 551 -17.20 23.53 -4.40
CA PRO A 551 -17.73 23.50 -5.76
C PRO A 551 -17.55 24.80 -6.54
N HIS A 552 -17.38 25.93 -5.84
CA HIS A 552 -17.09 27.24 -6.43
C HIS A 552 -15.67 27.36 -7.02
N LEU A 553 -14.85 26.31 -6.92
CA LEU A 553 -13.51 26.23 -7.50
C LEU A 553 -13.46 25.18 -8.61
N SER A 554 -12.65 25.44 -9.62
CA SER A 554 -12.37 24.51 -10.72
C SER A 554 -11.85 23.15 -10.24
N HIS A 555 -12.07 22.08 -11.01
CA HIS A 555 -11.26 20.86 -10.84
C HIS A 555 -9.78 21.15 -11.18
N ASN A 556 -9.51 21.88 -12.24
CA ASN A 556 -8.16 22.26 -12.70
C ASN A 556 -7.64 23.56 -12.05
N GLN A 557 -7.74 23.72 -10.73
CA GLN A 557 -7.22 24.90 -10.03
C GLN A 557 -5.72 25.16 -10.36
N PRO A 558 -5.26 26.40 -10.56
CA PRO A 558 -3.84 26.70 -10.77
C PRO A 558 -2.94 26.06 -9.70
N SER A 559 -1.86 25.40 -10.12
CA SER A 559 -0.82 24.82 -9.26
C SER A 559 0.51 24.78 -10.00
N VAL A 560 1.51 25.44 -9.45
CA VAL A 560 2.81 25.71 -10.08
C VAL A 560 3.48 24.43 -10.57
N PHE A 561 3.56 23.38 -9.75
CA PHE A 561 4.23 22.15 -10.17
C PHE A 561 3.55 21.49 -11.37
N SER A 562 2.21 21.41 -11.35
CA SER A 562 1.50 20.74 -12.46
C SER A 562 1.32 21.66 -13.68
N ASP A 563 1.35 22.99 -13.49
CA ASP A 563 1.26 24.00 -14.56
C ASP A 563 2.53 24.08 -15.42
N LEU A 564 3.63 23.45 -14.99
CA LEU A 564 4.79 23.21 -15.84
C LEU A 564 4.49 22.21 -16.97
N GLY A 565 3.47 21.36 -16.82
CA GLY A 565 3.08 20.36 -17.81
C GLY A 565 2.38 20.96 -19.03
N ARG A 566 2.83 20.61 -20.24
CA ARG A 566 2.30 21.16 -21.51
C ARG A 566 0.83 20.83 -21.75
N THR A 567 0.37 19.64 -21.40
CA THR A 567 -1.06 19.26 -21.48
C THR A 567 -1.91 20.20 -20.62
N ARG A 568 -1.45 20.53 -19.41
CA ARG A 568 -2.20 21.40 -18.50
C ARG A 568 -2.24 22.83 -19.03
N GLN A 569 -1.11 23.35 -19.51
CA GLN A 569 -1.03 24.65 -20.17
C GLN A 569 -2.00 24.76 -21.34
N GLU A 570 -2.07 23.72 -22.18
CA GLU A 570 -2.95 23.72 -23.36
C GLU A 570 -4.43 23.67 -22.98
N ILE A 571 -4.83 22.84 -22.00
CA ILE A 571 -6.20 22.82 -21.49
C ILE A 571 -6.59 24.18 -20.92
N THR A 572 -5.75 24.77 -20.07
CA THR A 572 -6.01 26.09 -19.46
C THR A 572 -6.08 27.19 -20.52
N ARG A 573 -5.19 27.16 -21.51
CA ARG A 573 -5.18 28.12 -22.63
C ARG A 573 -6.47 28.03 -23.44
N LEU A 574 -6.88 26.83 -23.86
CA LEU A 574 -8.12 26.62 -24.60
C LEU A 574 -9.35 27.07 -23.81
N ALA A 575 -9.45 26.70 -22.53
CA ALA A 575 -10.58 27.10 -21.68
C ALA A 575 -10.69 28.63 -21.53
N ARG A 576 -9.56 29.35 -21.50
CA ARG A 576 -9.53 30.81 -21.37
C ARG A 576 -9.74 31.55 -22.69
N GLU A 577 -9.05 31.12 -23.75
CA GLU A 577 -8.95 31.88 -25.01
C GLU A 577 -9.96 31.44 -26.06
N ASP A 578 -10.34 30.16 -26.07
CA ASP A 578 -11.22 29.58 -27.08
C ASP A 578 -12.08 28.43 -26.52
N PRO A 579 -12.92 28.70 -25.50
CA PRO A 579 -13.67 27.66 -24.79
C PRO A 579 -14.60 26.86 -25.70
N LYS A 580 -14.99 27.40 -26.87
CA LYS A 580 -15.82 26.70 -27.86
C LYS A 580 -15.11 25.51 -28.51
N LYS A 581 -13.78 25.41 -28.38
CA LYS A 581 -13.00 24.24 -28.80
C LYS A 581 -13.02 23.10 -27.78
N LEU A 582 -13.53 23.36 -26.57
CA LEU A 582 -13.71 22.33 -25.56
C LEU A 582 -15.17 21.88 -25.52
N ASN A 583 -15.38 20.56 -25.47
CA ASN A 583 -16.71 20.00 -25.24
C ASN A 583 -17.07 20.04 -23.74
N GLU A 584 -18.32 19.68 -23.41
CA GLU A 584 -18.82 19.69 -22.02
C GLU A 584 -17.96 18.83 -21.08
N VAL A 585 -17.51 17.65 -21.54
CA VAL A 585 -16.68 16.73 -20.74
C VAL A 585 -15.29 17.32 -20.45
N GLN A 586 -14.70 18.04 -21.40
CA GLN A 586 -13.42 18.74 -21.20
C GLN A 586 -13.60 19.97 -20.31
N MET A 587 -14.73 20.66 -20.43
CA MET A 587 -15.11 21.79 -19.59
C MET A 587 -15.47 21.39 -18.16
N ASP A 588 -15.93 20.16 -17.89
CA ASP A 588 -16.09 19.65 -16.50
C ASP A 588 -14.78 19.74 -15.72
N TYR A 589 -13.65 19.39 -16.35
CA TYR A 589 -12.34 19.50 -15.72
C TYR A 589 -11.81 20.95 -15.69
N ALA A 590 -11.93 21.68 -16.80
CA ALA A 590 -11.30 22.97 -17.00
C ALA A 590 -12.14 24.18 -16.55
N GLY A 591 -13.43 23.98 -16.30
CA GLY A 591 -14.40 25.01 -15.94
C GLY A 591 -14.10 25.68 -14.60
N PRO A 592 -14.67 26.86 -14.35
CA PRO A 592 -14.39 27.65 -13.14
C PRO A 592 -14.98 27.04 -11.86
N GLU A 593 -15.98 26.17 -11.99
CA GLU A 593 -16.72 25.52 -10.92
C GLU A 593 -16.80 24.01 -11.20
N LYS A 594 -17.24 23.25 -10.21
CA LYS A 594 -17.45 21.80 -10.30
C LYS A 594 -18.70 21.36 -9.56
N PRO A 595 -19.32 20.23 -9.93
CA PRO A 595 -20.51 19.76 -9.24
C PRO A 595 -20.22 19.51 -7.75
N ALA A 596 -21.11 20.00 -6.89
CA ALA A 596 -21.01 19.74 -5.46
C ALA A 596 -21.18 18.25 -5.14
N GLU A 597 -21.91 17.51 -5.98
CA GLU A 597 -22.18 16.09 -5.84
C GLU A 597 -22.22 15.42 -7.22
N ALA A 598 -21.60 14.26 -7.35
CA ALA A 598 -21.61 13.48 -8.59
C ALA A 598 -21.79 11.97 -8.33
N PHE A 599 -22.46 11.29 -9.26
CA PHE A 599 -22.72 9.85 -9.18
C PHE A 599 -22.58 9.20 -10.57
N TYR A 600 -21.72 8.18 -10.68
CA TYR A 600 -21.37 7.54 -11.95
C TYR A 600 -21.67 6.03 -11.92
N ASP A 601 -22.15 5.49 -13.04
CA ASP A 601 -22.19 4.05 -13.31
C ASP A 601 -20.90 3.65 -14.03
N CYS A 602 -19.94 3.08 -13.31
CA CYS A 602 -18.59 2.86 -13.81
C CYS A 602 -18.49 1.65 -14.76
N ASP A 603 -19.51 0.80 -14.82
CA ASP A 603 -19.54 -0.31 -15.78
C ASP A 603 -20.01 0.20 -17.16
N ALA A 604 -21.00 1.11 -17.19
CA ALA A 604 -21.46 1.75 -18.42
C ALA A 604 -20.58 2.93 -18.88
N ASP A 605 -19.95 3.61 -17.94
CA ASP A 605 -19.10 4.79 -18.15
C ASP A 605 -17.76 4.64 -17.38
N PRO A 606 -16.81 3.87 -17.93
CA PRO A 606 -15.54 3.57 -17.26
C PRO A 606 -14.61 4.79 -17.11
N HIS A 607 -14.93 5.91 -17.74
CA HIS A 607 -14.17 7.17 -17.65
C HIS A 607 -14.77 8.18 -16.67
N ASN A 608 -15.95 7.90 -16.11
CA ASN A 608 -16.69 8.78 -15.21
C ASN A 608 -16.96 10.15 -15.85
N LEU A 609 -17.58 10.15 -17.02
CA LEU A 609 -17.93 11.33 -17.82
C LEU A 609 -19.36 11.82 -17.56
N VAL A 610 -20.30 10.91 -17.31
CA VAL A 610 -21.73 11.23 -17.21
C VAL A 610 -22.15 11.24 -15.74
N ASN A 611 -22.27 12.43 -15.18
CA ASN A 611 -22.85 12.61 -13.85
C ASN A 611 -24.35 12.31 -13.89
N LEU A 612 -24.76 11.16 -13.37
CA LEU A 612 -26.15 10.71 -13.41
C LEU A 612 -27.12 11.65 -12.66
N LEU A 613 -26.60 12.50 -11.74
CA LEU A 613 -27.41 13.45 -10.97
C LEU A 613 -27.86 14.66 -11.80
N GLU A 614 -27.26 14.90 -12.96
CA GLU A 614 -27.68 15.94 -13.89
C GLU A 614 -28.83 15.47 -14.81
N GLY A 615 -29.13 14.17 -14.80
CA GLY A 615 -30.20 13.56 -15.57
C GLY A 615 -31.32 12.95 -14.73
N VAL A 616 -32.13 12.10 -15.37
CA VAL A 616 -33.20 11.34 -14.71
C VAL A 616 -32.69 9.96 -14.31
N LEU A 617 -32.54 9.74 -13.00
CA LEU A 617 -32.16 8.43 -12.47
C LEU A 617 -33.26 7.38 -12.70
N THR A 618 -32.86 6.18 -13.17
CA THR A 618 -33.72 4.99 -13.15
C THR A 618 -34.08 4.60 -11.71
N VAL A 619 -35.05 3.70 -11.53
CA VAL A 619 -35.43 3.20 -10.20
C VAL A 619 -34.25 2.54 -9.49
N GLU A 620 -33.46 1.74 -10.20
CA GLU A 620 -32.23 1.10 -9.70
C GLU A 620 -31.18 2.14 -9.31
N GLN A 621 -30.87 3.08 -10.21
CA GLN A 621 -29.86 4.12 -9.96
C GLN A 621 -30.26 5.02 -8.78
N ARG A 622 -31.56 5.32 -8.62
CA ARG A 622 -32.05 6.12 -7.50
C ARG A 622 -31.93 5.36 -6.17
N ALA A 623 -32.18 4.06 -6.16
CA ALA A 623 -31.96 3.22 -4.99
C ALA A 623 -30.47 3.12 -4.65
N ALA A 624 -29.62 2.87 -5.65
CA ALA A 624 -28.18 2.82 -5.50
C ALA A 624 -27.61 4.15 -4.98
N PHE A 625 -28.03 5.29 -5.54
CA PHE A 625 -27.60 6.62 -5.10
C PHE A 625 -27.94 6.86 -3.63
N ARG A 626 -29.18 6.57 -3.21
CA ARG A 626 -29.58 6.70 -1.79
C ARG A 626 -28.74 5.81 -0.87
N ALA A 627 -28.48 4.57 -1.29
CA ALA A 627 -27.65 3.65 -0.52
C ALA A 627 -26.19 4.15 -0.41
N HIS A 628 -25.61 4.65 -1.51
CA HIS A 628 -24.25 5.20 -1.51
C HIS A 628 -24.15 6.46 -0.64
N ARG A 629 -25.13 7.35 -0.69
CA ARG A 629 -25.16 8.55 0.15
C ARG A 629 -25.20 8.21 1.64
N LEU A 630 -26.06 7.27 2.03
CA LEU A 630 -26.15 6.81 3.42
C LEU A 630 -24.87 6.09 3.87
N ALA A 631 -24.34 5.19 3.04
CA ALA A 631 -23.09 4.49 3.33
C ALA A 631 -21.91 5.46 3.43
N TYR A 632 -21.89 6.50 2.59
CA TYR A 632 -20.88 7.54 2.60
C TYR A 632 -20.85 8.30 3.93
N GLU A 633 -22.02 8.72 4.42
CA GLU A 633 -22.14 9.40 5.71
C GLU A 633 -21.70 8.50 6.87
N SER A 634 -22.14 7.23 6.84
CA SER A 634 -21.76 6.23 7.84
C SER A 634 -20.26 5.97 7.85
N GLU A 635 -19.65 5.79 6.68
CA GLU A 635 -18.24 5.45 6.54
C GLU A 635 -17.33 6.59 6.98
N ARG A 636 -17.68 7.82 6.62
CA ARG A 636 -16.99 9.05 7.05
C ARG A 636 -16.94 9.17 8.58
N LEU A 637 -18.04 8.84 9.27
CA LEU A 637 -18.09 8.82 10.74
C LEU A 637 -17.33 7.63 11.34
N ARG A 638 -17.45 6.43 10.74
CA ARG A 638 -16.72 5.22 11.16
C ARG A 638 -15.21 5.44 11.12
N LEU A 639 -14.72 6.08 10.07
CA LEU A 639 -13.31 6.44 9.88
C LEU A 639 -12.88 7.64 10.74
N ARG A 640 -13.83 8.33 11.39
CA ARG A 640 -13.58 9.55 12.17
C ARG A 640 -12.85 10.60 11.32
N ASP A 641 -13.33 10.78 10.09
CA ASP A 641 -12.70 11.65 9.12
C ASP A 641 -12.69 13.12 9.61
N PRO A 642 -11.51 13.72 9.85
CA PRO A 642 -11.39 15.10 10.30
C PRO A 642 -11.51 16.13 9.17
N GLY A 643 -11.81 15.75 7.92
CA GLY A 643 -11.81 16.65 6.76
C GLY A 643 -12.73 17.86 6.84
N ALA A 644 -13.76 17.82 7.70
CA ALA A 644 -14.59 18.98 8.01
C ALA A 644 -13.93 19.97 8.98
N ILE A 645 -12.78 19.65 9.56
CA ILE A 645 -12.04 20.56 10.43
C ILE A 645 -10.98 21.25 9.56
N PRO A 646 -10.97 22.58 9.46
CA PRO A 646 -9.92 23.29 8.73
C PRO A 646 -8.51 22.94 9.25
N GLU A 647 -7.53 22.81 8.35
CA GLU A 647 -6.16 22.37 8.67
C GLU A 647 -5.50 23.20 9.79
N ASP A 648 -5.76 24.50 9.84
CA ASP A 648 -5.28 25.40 10.91
C ASP A 648 -5.92 25.11 12.27
N GLU A 649 -7.21 24.77 12.31
CA GLU A 649 -7.87 24.34 13.54
C GLU A 649 -7.34 22.98 14.01
N MET A 650 -7.09 22.05 13.09
CA MET A 650 -6.44 20.77 13.42
C MET A 650 -5.07 21.00 14.07
N TRP A 651 -4.24 21.87 13.48
CA TRP A 651 -2.94 22.21 14.05
C TRP A 651 -3.03 22.89 15.41
N ARG A 652 -4.00 23.80 15.58
CA ARG A 652 -4.27 24.43 16.86
C ARG A 652 -4.57 23.36 17.92
N TRP A 653 -5.46 22.42 17.64
CA TRP A 653 -5.80 21.36 18.59
C TRP A 653 -4.61 20.46 18.91
N VAL A 654 -3.82 20.07 17.90
CA VAL A 654 -2.59 19.27 18.10
C VAL A 654 -1.61 19.98 19.04
N ARG A 655 -1.44 21.30 18.91
CA ARG A 655 -0.56 22.09 19.77
C ARG A 655 -1.12 22.25 21.18
N ASP A 656 -2.40 22.57 21.29
CA ASP A 656 -3.09 22.79 22.56
C ASP A 656 -3.09 21.51 23.42
N GLU A 657 -3.46 20.38 22.80
CA GLU A 657 -3.54 19.05 23.44
C GLU A 657 -2.18 18.35 23.54
N LYS A 658 -1.16 18.83 22.84
CA LYS A 658 0.18 18.23 22.76
C LYS A 658 0.14 16.75 22.40
N THR A 659 -0.76 16.38 21.50
CA THR A 659 -0.95 15.00 21.05
C THR A 659 -1.31 14.96 19.56
N SER A 660 -1.30 13.76 18.98
CA SER A 660 -1.65 13.55 17.56
C SER A 660 -3.13 13.80 17.29
N MET A 661 -3.45 14.22 16.05
CA MET A 661 -4.85 14.24 15.61
C MET A 661 -5.50 12.85 15.72
N TYR A 662 -4.74 11.77 15.49
CA TYR A 662 -5.23 10.41 15.67
C TYR A 662 -5.75 10.17 17.10
N ASP A 663 -5.01 10.61 18.13
CA ASP A 663 -5.42 10.45 19.53
C ASP A 663 -6.58 11.38 19.92
N ILE A 664 -6.63 12.59 19.37
CA ILE A 664 -7.75 13.52 19.53
C ILE A 664 -9.04 12.90 18.96
N LEU A 665 -8.98 12.36 17.74
CA LEU A 665 -10.11 11.68 17.10
C LEU A 665 -10.50 10.39 17.83
N LEU A 666 -9.58 9.79 18.58
CA LEU A 666 -9.85 8.66 19.45
C LEU A 666 -10.50 9.04 20.79
N GLY A 667 -10.63 10.33 21.09
CA GLY A 667 -11.16 10.83 22.36
C GLY A 667 -10.19 10.66 23.53
N LYS A 668 -8.88 10.66 23.24
CA LYS A 668 -7.80 10.51 24.25
C LYS A 668 -7.22 11.85 24.71
N SER A 669 -7.94 12.94 24.48
CA SER A 669 -7.58 14.33 24.78
C SER A 669 -8.79 15.08 25.34
N ASP A 670 -8.60 16.33 25.78
CA ASP A 670 -9.70 17.14 26.30
C ASP A 670 -10.61 17.65 25.18
N HIS A 671 -10.04 18.05 24.04
CA HIS A 671 -10.79 18.29 22.81
C HIS A 671 -11.54 17.02 22.37
N LYS A 672 -12.85 17.14 22.18
CA LYS A 672 -13.73 16.09 21.65
C LYS A 672 -14.37 16.60 20.35
N PRO A 673 -13.81 16.27 19.18
CA PRO A 673 -14.36 16.76 17.93
C PRO A 673 -15.76 16.20 17.70
N GLU A 674 -16.76 17.09 17.66
CA GLU A 674 -18.12 16.76 17.24
C GLU A 674 -18.16 16.62 15.71
N LEU A 675 -17.52 15.58 15.17
CA LEU A 675 -17.38 15.37 13.72
C LEU A 675 -18.74 15.33 13.00
N ALA A 676 -19.78 14.79 13.64
CA ALA A 676 -21.13 14.79 13.09
C ALA A 676 -21.66 16.22 12.89
N VAL A 677 -21.39 17.13 13.83
CA VAL A 677 -21.77 18.55 13.74
C VAL A 677 -20.97 19.24 12.64
N ALA A 678 -19.65 19.05 12.62
CA ALA A 678 -18.78 19.63 11.60
C ALA A 678 -19.19 19.19 10.17
N TRP A 679 -19.43 17.90 9.97
CA TRP A 679 -19.87 17.37 8.69
C TRP A 679 -21.30 17.77 8.33
N SER A 680 -22.21 17.86 9.30
CA SER A 680 -23.56 18.38 9.04
C SER A 680 -23.54 19.82 8.54
N ALA A 681 -22.63 20.66 9.04
CA ALA A 681 -22.44 22.01 8.52
C ALA A 681 -21.85 21.99 7.10
N ALA A 682 -20.82 21.16 6.86
CA ALA A 682 -20.21 20.99 5.54
C ALA A 682 -21.21 20.47 4.49
N ASP A 683 -22.13 19.58 4.86
CA ASP A 683 -23.10 18.97 3.95
C ASP A 683 -24.14 19.96 3.41
N LEU A 684 -24.23 21.18 3.98
CA LEU A 684 -24.99 22.30 3.41
C LEU A 684 -24.38 22.89 2.14
N VAL A 685 -23.10 22.62 1.84
CA VAL A 685 -22.43 23.18 0.65
C VAL A 685 -23.12 22.74 -0.65
N GLY A 686 -23.49 23.69 -1.51
CA GLY A 686 -24.23 23.41 -2.73
C GLY A 686 -25.70 23.02 -2.49
N ARG A 687 -26.24 23.31 -1.30
CA ARG A 687 -27.68 23.28 -1.01
C ARG A 687 -28.24 24.70 -0.96
N SER A 688 -29.52 24.85 -1.25
CA SER A 688 -30.22 26.15 -1.19
C SER A 688 -30.78 26.49 0.20
N ASP A 689 -30.33 25.82 1.27
CA ASP A 689 -30.77 26.08 2.64
C ASP A 689 -29.97 27.22 3.29
N PHE A 690 -30.23 28.44 2.82
CA PHE A 690 -29.57 29.63 3.35
C PHE A 690 -29.96 29.94 4.80
N GLN A 691 -31.17 29.57 5.24
CA GLN A 691 -31.63 29.89 6.60
C GLN A 691 -30.82 29.13 7.64
N THR A 692 -30.56 27.83 7.40
CA THR A 692 -29.69 27.06 8.28
C THR A 692 -28.26 27.60 8.25
N ALA A 693 -27.71 27.90 7.07
CA ALA A 693 -26.35 28.45 6.98
C ALA A 693 -26.22 29.82 7.69
N LEU A 694 -27.17 30.74 7.53
CA LEU A 694 -27.20 32.04 8.22
C LEU A 694 -27.32 31.88 9.75
N LYS A 695 -27.99 30.82 10.23
CA LYS A 695 -28.03 30.50 11.66
C LYS A 695 -26.66 30.00 12.15
N LEU A 696 -26.01 29.12 11.39
CA LEU A 696 -24.69 28.57 11.72
C LEU A 696 -23.57 29.62 11.73
N LEU A 697 -23.69 30.68 10.94
CA LEU A 697 -22.81 31.86 11.02
C LEU A 697 -22.75 32.48 12.43
N LYS A 698 -23.78 32.28 13.27
CA LYS A 698 -23.82 32.77 14.65
C LYS A 698 -23.40 31.73 15.69
N SER A 699 -22.96 30.55 15.25
CA SER A 699 -22.52 29.49 16.15
C SER A 699 -21.27 29.92 16.93
N ALA A 700 -21.11 29.42 18.16
CA ALA A 700 -19.87 29.52 18.92
C ALA A 700 -18.75 28.67 18.30
N ASN A 701 -19.09 27.62 17.54
CA ASN A 701 -18.13 26.73 16.90
C ASN A 701 -17.58 27.35 15.59
N PRO A 702 -16.27 27.65 15.50
CA PRO A 702 -15.69 28.22 14.29
C PRO A 702 -15.80 27.30 13.07
N ILE A 703 -15.85 25.99 13.26
CA ILE A 703 -15.99 25.02 12.16
C ILE A 703 -17.36 25.17 11.47
N GLU A 704 -18.42 25.35 12.25
CA GLU A 704 -19.77 25.58 11.70
C GLU A 704 -19.83 26.93 10.95
N ARG A 705 -19.19 27.98 11.50
CA ARG A 705 -19.11 29.28 10.83
C ARG A 705 -18.35 29.21 9.50
N TYR A 706 -17.23 28.49 9.48
CA TYR A 706 -16.44 28.26 8.27
C TYR A 706 -17.27 27.62 7.16
N TRP A 707 -17.95 26.50 7.47
CA TRP A 707 -18.80 25.81 6.50
C TRP A 707 -20.05 26.60 6.13
N ALA A 708 -20.60 27.40 7.04
CA ALA A 708 -21.72 28.28 6.73
C ALA A 708 -21.36 29.32 5.66
N ILE A 709 -20.17 29.92 5.71
CA ILE A 709 -19.69 30.85 4.67
C ILE A 709 -19.60 30.12 3.32
N LEU A 710 -18.98 28.94 3.30
CA LEU A 710 -18.85 28.13 2.08
C LEU A 710 -20.22 27.69 1.52
N ALA A 711 -21.17 27.33 2.39
CA ALA A 711 -22.51 26.95 1.99
C ALA A 711 -23.27 28.13 1.36
N LEU A 712 -23.18 29.32 1.95
CA LEU A 712 -23.78 30.54 1.39
C LEU A 712 -23.14 30.88 0.03
N ARG A 713 -21.81 30.81 -0.06
CA ARG A 713 -21.06 31.07 -1.31
C ARG A 713 -21.46 30.10 -2.41
N ALA A 714 -21.39 28.80 -2.14
CA ALA A 714 -21.70 27.74 -3.10
C ALA A 714 -23.19 27.67 -3.47
N GLY A 715 -24.08 28.10 -2.57
CA GLY A 715 -25.51 28.14 -2.85
C GLY A 715 -25.95 29.39 -3.63
N GLY A 716 -25.06 30.37 -3.85
CA GLY A 716 -25.36 31.58 -4.62
C GLY A 716 -26.01 32.71 -3.81
N TYR A 717 -25.78 32.78 -2.49
CA TYR A 717 -26.31 33.87 -1.66
C TYR A 717 -25.68 35.22 -2.02
N GLU A 718 -26.48 36.25 -2.29
CA GLU A 718 -25.97 37.50 -2.90
C GLU A 718 -25.35 38.50 -1.89
N HIS A 719 -25.73 38.43 -0.60
CA HIS A 719 -25.38 39.44 0.40
C HIS A 719 -24.04 39.16 1.12
N ARG A 720 -22.98 38.92 0.35
CA ARG A 720 -21.63 38.69 0.91
C ARG A 720 -21.10 39.84 1.78
N ASP A 721 -21.57 41.07 1.57
CA ASP A 721 -21.21 42.24 2.40
C ASP A 721 -21.66 42.08 3.87
N ASN A 722 -22.62 41.18 4.17
CA ASN A 722 -23.01 40.85 5.54
C ASN A 722 -21.91 40.10 6.33
N LEU A 723 -20.80 39.72 5.67
CA LEU A 723 -19.71 39.01 6.31
C LEU A 723 -18.64 39.91 6.95
N VAL A 724 -18.82 41.24 6.92
CA VAL A 724 -17.82 42.21 7.42
C VAL A 724 -17.36 41.94 8.86
N ASP A 725 -18.26 41.53 9.74
CA ASP A 725 -17.94 41.24 11.15
C ASP A 725 -17.02 40.01 11.29
N TYR A 726 -17.07 39.08 10.32
CA TYR A 726 -16.26 37.87 10.31
C TYR A 726 -14.82 38.11 9.84
N LEU A 727 -14.50 39.30 9.32
CA LEU A 727 -13.12 39.69 9.05
C LEU A 727 -12.28 39.76 10.34
N GLU A 728 -12.90 39.87 11.51
CA GLU A 728 -12.23 39.86 12.82
C GLU A 728 -12.60 38.64 13.67
N ASP A 729 -13.10 37.56 13.05
CA ASP A 729 -13.37 36.29 13.75
C ASP A 729 -12.10 35.74 14.44
N ILE A 730 -12.26 35.02 15.55
CA ILE A 730 -11.13 34.42 16.26
C ILE A 730 -10.40 33.34 15.42
N SER A 731 -11.13 32.62 14.58
CA SER A 731 -10.58 31.57 13.71
C SER A 731 -10.03 32.15 12.41
N ALA A 732 -8.78 31.81 12.08
CA ALA A 732 -8.14 32.29 10.87
C ALA A 732 -8.84 31.78 9.60
N SER A 733 -9.25 30.51 9.57
CA SER A 733 -10.04 29.97 8.45
C SER A 733 -11.36 30.70 8.23
N VAL A 734 -12.07 31.12 9.29
CA VAL A 734 -13.31 31.91 9.14
C VAL A 734 -12.99 33.29 8.58
N ARG A 735 -11.98 33.99 9.12
CA ARG A 735 -11.56 35.31 8.63
C ARG A 735 -11.18 35.26 7.14
N ILE A 736 -10.37 34.27 6.76
CA ILE A 736 -9.84 34.17 5.40
C ILE A 736 -10.95 33.79 4.41
N GLU A 737 -11.86 32.87 4.75
CA GLU A 737 -12.95 32.49 3.85
C GLU A 737 -13.96 33.64 3.65
N ALA A 738 -14.30 34.36 4.72
CA ALA A 738 -15.13 35.57 4.63
C ALA A 738 -14.46 36.62 3.73
N ALA A 739 -13.17 36.86 3.96
CA ALA A 739 -12.39 37.84 3.22
C ALA A 739 -12.21 37.46 1.74
N ASP A 740 -11.92 36.19 1.42
CA ASP A 740 -11.84 35.72 0.03
C ASP A 740 -13.15 36.02 -0.69
N TRP A 741 -14.27 35.55 -0.16
CA TRP A 741 -15.55 35.74 -0.84
C TRP A 741 -15.94 37.21 -1.00
N MET A 742 -15.77 38.03 0.04
CA MET A 742 -16.02 39.48 -0.03
C MET A 742 -15.10 40.19 -1.03
N ALA A 743 -13.86 39.74 -1.22
CA ALA A 743 -12.91 40.37 -2.13
C ALA A 743 -13.28 40.21 -3.62
N TRP A 744 -14.20 39.31 -3.98
CA TRP A 744 -14.69 39.17 -5.35
C TRP A 744 -15.53 40.39 -5.82
N GLY A 745 -16.05 41.20 -4.90
CA GLY A 745 -16.67 42.51 -5.16
C GLY A 745 -17.61 42.98 -4.04
N GLY A 746 -18.32 44.09 -4.23
CA GLY A 746 -19.22 44.67 -3.20
C GLY A 746 -18.54 45.80 -2.41
N SER A 747 -19.23 46.36 -1.43
CA SER A 747 -18.75 47.53 -0.67
C SER A 747 -17.61 47.20 0.29
N GLY A 748 -17.52 45.94 0.74
CA GLY A 748 -16.48 45.46 1.67
C GLY A 748 -15.16 45.02 1.01
N GLN A 749 -15.02 45.10 -0.32
CA GLN A 749 -13.90 44.52 -1.06
C GLN A 749 -12.52 44.97 -0.54
N LYS A 750 -12.34 46.26 -0.26
CA LYS A 750 -11.06 46.79 0.22
C LYS A 750 -10.71 46.23 1.61
N ALA A 751 -11.66 46.26 2.54
CA ALA A 751 -11.45 45.74 3.90
C ALA A 751 -11.12 44.25 3.87
N ALA A 752 -11.78 43.49 3.00
CA ALA A 752 -11.50 42.08 2.78
C ALA A 752 -10.08 41.84 2.24
N LEU A 753 -9.63 42.62 1.25
CA LEU A 753 -8.27 42.52 0.73
C LEU A 753 -7.21 42.90 1.78
N ASP A 754 -7.44 43.98 2.53
CA ASP A 754 -6.55 44.40 3.63
C ASP A 754 -6.45 43.28 4.70
N ARG A 755 -7.56 42.58 4.96
CA ARG A 755 -7.59 41.43 5.86
C ARG A 755 -6.75 40.27 5.33
N LEU A 756 -6.89 39.89 4.07
CA LEU A 756 -6.07 38.83 3.45
C LEU A 756 -4.57 39.19 3.48
N VAL A 757 -4.21 40.44 3.14
CA VAL A 757 -2.82 40.93 3.19
C VAL A 757 -2.24 40.83 4.60
N LYS A 758 -3.03 41.13 5.64
CA LYS A 758 -2.59 40.99 7.03
C LYS A 758 -2.30 39.52 7.38
N GLU A 759 -3.13 38.57 6.92
CA GLU A 759 -2.92 37.12 7.15
C GLU A 759 -1.70 36.55 6.42
N LEU A 760 -1.16 37.20 5.39
CA LEU A 760 0.11 36.78 4.75
C LEU A 760 1.30 36.77 5.71
N ASN A 761 1.23 37.53 6.81
CA ASN A 761 2.29 37.61 7.82
C ASN A 761 2.01 36.71 9.05
N HIS A 762 1.03 35.80 8.96
CA HIS A 762 0.73 34.86 10.03
C HIS A 762 1.94 33.94 10.30
N GLU A 763 2.20 33.60 11.58
CA GLU A 763 3.35 32.77 11.97
C GLU A 763 3.26 31.35 11.40
N ASP A 764 2.05 30.82 11.36
CA ASP A 764 1.76 29.54 10.73
C ASP A 764 1.67 29.68 9.20
N TRP A 765 2.60 29.04 8.50
CA TRP A 765 2.70 29.13 7.04
C TRP A 765 1.46 28.60 6.32
N TRP A 766 0.71 27.64 6.88
CA TRP A 766 -0.52 27.12 6.27
C TRP A 766 -1.67 28.14 6.31
N VAL A 767 -1.72 28.99 7.34
CA VAL A 767 -2.67 30.13 7.41
C VAL A 767 -2.27 31.18 6.39
N ALA A 768 -0.98 31.57 6.38
CA ALA A 768 -0.45 32.50 5.39
C ALA A 768 -0.66 31.99 3.96
N LEU A 769 -0.50 30.68 3.73
CA LEU A 769 -0.72 30.05 2.43
C LEU A 769 -2.19 30.10 2.02
N ARG A 770 -3.14 29.88 2.93
CA ARG A 770 -4.58 30.01 2.63
C ARG A 770 -4.92 31.43 2.19
N ALA A 771 -4.40 32.45 2.88
CA ALA A 771 -4.57 33.84 2.48
C ALA A 771 -3.87 34.17 1.15
N CYS A 772 -2.67 33.63 0.94
CA CYS A 772 -1.90 33.75 -0.30
C CYS A 772 -2.68 33.18 -1.48
N ARG A 773 -3.28 32.01 -1.31
CA ARG A 773 -4.14 31.35 -2.32
C ARG A 773 -5.40 32.14 -2.62
N ALA A 774 -6.07 32.71 -1.61
CA ALA A 774 -7.22 33.57 -1.85
C ALA A 774 -6.83 34.79 -2.72
N ILE A 775 -5.71 35.44 -2.40
CA ILE A 775 -5.18 36.57 -3.19
C ILE A 775 -4.81 36.14 -4.61
N GLU A 776 -4.14 35.00 -4.77
CA GLU A 776 -3.76 34.46 -6.07
C GLU A 776 -4.97 34.25 -6.99
N LEU A 777 -6.01 33.58 -6.47
CA LEU A 777 -7.21 33.24 -7.25
C LEU A 777 -8.06 34.46 -7.62
N LEU A 778 -8.01 35.55 -6.84
CA LEU A 778 -8.63 36.83 -7.18
C LEU A 778 -7.96 37.50 -8.40
N GLY A 779 -6.68 37.20 -8.66
CA GLY A 779 -5.91 37.75 -9.78
C GLY A 779 -5.94 39.28 -9.80
N GLU A 780 -6.36 39.86 -10.93
CA GLU A 780 -6.46 41.32 -11.12
C GLU A 780 -7.30 42.04 -10.05
N LYS A 781 -8.32 41.38 -9.48
CA LYS A 781 -9.14 41.97 -8.41
C LYS A 781 -8.34 42.25 -7.14
N ALA A 782 -7.25 41.52 -6.93
CA ALA A 782 -6.35 41.68 -5.79
C ALA A 782 -5.08 42.46 -6.13
N ARG A 783 -5.04 43.24 -7.22
CA ARG A 783 -3.89 44.08 -7.61
C ARG A 783 -3.36 44.97 -6.46
N GLY A 784 -4.22 45.40 -5.53
CA GLY A 784 -3.81 46.13 -4.32
C GLY A 784 -2.86 45.37 -3.39
N ALA A 785 -2.86 44.03 -3.42
CA ALA A 785 -1.96 43.18 -2.64
C ALA A 785 -0.59 42.96 -3.30
N LEU A 786 -0.35 43.51 -4.49
CA LEU A 786 0.91 43.35 -5.24
C LEU A 786 2.18 43.58 -4.41
N PRO A 787 2.31 44.66 -3.61
CA PRO A 787 3.51 44.88 -2.81
C PRO A 787 3.73 43.78 -1.75
N ALA A 788 2.65 43.30 -1.12
CA ALA A 788 2.72 42.28 -0.08
C ALA A 788 3.07 40.90 -0.66
N MET A 789 2.46 40.53 -1.79
CA MET A 789 2.76 39.28 -2.50
C MET A 789 4.21 39.26 -3.02
N LYS A 790 4.71 40.40 -3.54
CA LYS A 790 6.10 40.53 -3.98
C LYS A 790 7.09 40.35 -2.83
N LYS A 791 6.81 40.96 -1.67
CA LYS A 791 7.60 40.77 -0.45
C LYS A 791 7.62 39.29 -0.05
N LEU A 792 6.44 38.68 0.06
CA LEU A 792 6.29 37.27 0.46
C LEU A 792 7.04 36.32 -0.49
N TYR A 793 6.95 36.55 -1.80
CA TYR A 793 7.70 35.78 -2.80
C TYR A 793 9.21 35.88 -2.57
N LEU A 794 9.75 37.08 -2.43
CA LEU A 794 11.20 37.31 -2.27
C LEU A 794 11.74 36.69 -0.97
N GLU A 795 10.97 36.78 0.11
CA GLU A 795 11.35 36.22 1.42
C GLU A 795 11.41 34.68 1.39
N ASN A 796 10.56 34.04 0.59
CA ASN A 796 10.37 32.58 0.62
C ASN A 796 11.03 31.83 -0.55
N ARG A 797 11.21 32.45 -1.73
CA ARG A 797 11.65 31.79 -2.98
C ARG A 797 12.96 31.01 -2.87
N THR A 798 13.85 31.41 -1.96
CA THR A 798 15.17 30.80 -1.77
C THR A 798 15.32 30.03 -0.46
N GLN A 799 14.27 30.02 0.36
CA GLN A 799 14.25 29.32 1.63
C GLN A 799 13.99 27.83 1.43
N LYS A 800 14.44 27.03 2.40
CA LYS A 800 14.20 25.59 2.42
C LYS A 800 12.93 25.26 3.20
N GLY A 801 12.29 24.15 2.84
CA GLY A 801 11.12 23.62 3.52
C GLY A 801 9.82 23.85 2.74
N ASP A 802 8.83 23.02 3.04
CA ASP A 802 7.56 22.98 2.29
C ASP A 802 6.77 24.30 2.41
N GLY A 803 6.74 24.90 3.60
CA GLY A 803 6.02 26.17 3.82
C GLY A 803 6.50 27.32 2.93
N PRO A 804 7.78 27.72 3.01
CA PRO A 804 8.33 28.73 2.10
C PRO A 804 8.18 28.36 0.63
N PHE A 805 8.34 27.08 0.30
CA PHE A 805 8.20 26.61 -1.07
C PHE A 805 6.80 26.86 -1.63
N TYR A 806 5.74 26.48 -0.91
CA TYR A 806 4.36 26.67 -1.35
C TYR A 806 3.89 28.14 -1.28
N LEU A 807 4.40 28.92 -0.33
CA LEU A 807 4.17 30.38 -0.30
C LEU A 807 4.79 31.04 -1.54
N ALA A 808 6.01 30.65 -1.92
CA ALA A 808 6.66 31.18 -3.11
C ALA A 808 6.00 30.71 -4.42
N PHE A 809 5.43 29.50 -4.43
CA PHE A 809 4.61 29.02 -5.56
C PHE A 809 3.41 29.95 -5.78
N SER A 810 2.58 30.09 -4.76
CA SER A 810 1.34 30.87 -4.85
C SER A 810 1.60 32.35 -5.12
N ALA A 811 2.55 32.95 -4.38
CA ALA A 811 2.92 34.34 -4.59
C ALA A 811 3.53 34.58 -5.97
N GLY A 812 4.36 33.64 -6.45
CA GLY A 812 4.96 33.72 -7.79
C GLY A 812 3.93 33.64 -8.91
N ALA A 813 2.99 32.69 -8.82
CA ALA A 813 1.91 32.54 -9.80
C ALA A 813 1.03 33.80 -9.90
N PHE A 814 0.72 34.44 -8.77
CA PHE A 814 0.02 35.73 -8.74
C PHE A 814 0.81 36.83 -9.46
N LEU A 815 2.11 36.95 -9.16
CA LEU A 815 2.99 37.96 -9.79
C LEU A 815 3.08 37.76 -11.31
N ASP A 816 3.32 36.52 -11.76
CA ASP A 816 3.37 36.18 -13.19
C ASP A 816 2.03 36.50 -13.88
N GLY A 817 0.90 36.21 -13.23
CA GLY A 817 -0.44 36.51 -13.72
C GLY A 817 -0.70 38.01 -13.94
N LEU A 818 0.01 38.89 -13.21
CA LEU A 818 -0.06 40.35 -13.36
C LEU A 818 1.05 40.93 -14.25
N GLY A 819 1.89 40.08 -14.84
CA GLY A 819 2.99 40.48 -15.73
C GLY A 819 4.28 40.89 -15.02
N GLU A 820 4.41 40.65 -13.72
CA GLU A 820 5.68 40.81 -13.01
C GLU A 820 6.64 39.66 -13.37
N LYS A 821 7.95 39.92 -13.35
CA LYS A 821 8.94 38.88 -13.64
C LYS A 821 9.26 38.07 -12.39
N THR A 822 8.96 36.77 -12.39
CA THR A 822 9.47 35.82 -11.40
C THR A 822 10.55 34.90 -11.97
N GLN A 823 11.28 34.20 -11.10
CA GLN A 823 12.25 33.19 -11.51
C GLN A 823 11.55 31.86 -11.80
N PRO A 824 11.78 31.24 -12.98
CA PRO A 824 11.16 29.98 -13.33
C PRO A 824 11.59 28.85 -12.38
N TRP A 825 10.72 27.86 -12.23
CA TRP A 825 11.02 26.62 -11.50
C TRP A 825 11.56 25.56 -12.45
N ASP A 826 12.58 24.82 -12.02
CA ASP A 826 13.14 23.70 -12.77
C ASP A 826 13.31 22.47 -11.86
N PHE A 827 12.56 21.41 -12.19
CA PHE A 827 12.55 20.12 -11.49
C PHE A 827 13.25 19.01 -12.29
N ALA A 828 14.02 19.37 -13.32
CA ALA A 828 14.85 18.42 -14.05
C ALA A 828 15.96 17.84 -13.15
N PRO A 829 16.42 16.61 -13.40
CA PRO A 829 17.51 16.03 -12.63
C PRO A 829 18.77 16.91 -12.67
N GLY A 830 19.24 17.35 -11.51
CA GLY A 830 20.42 18.21 -11.38
C GLY A 830 20.16 19.70 -11.50
N ALA A 831 18.94 20.11 -11.90
CA ALA A 831 18.47 21.45 -11.62
C ALA A 831 18.23 21.53 -10.11
N GLY A 832 18.93 22.42 -9.42
CA GLY A 832 18.77 22.58 -7.98
C GLY A 832 17.39 23.15 -7.65
N ALA A 833 16.35 22.32 -7.68
CA ALA A 833 14.98 22.72 -7.37
C ALA A 833 14.84 23.30 -5.94
N PHE A 834 15.88 23.14 -5.10
CA PHE A 834 15.94 23.56 -3.71
C PHE A 834 17.16 24.43 -3.34
N THR A 835 17.90 24.96 -4.31
CA THR A 835 19.05 25.84 -4.01
C THR A 835 19.27 26.87 -5.12
N PRO A 836 19.51 28.15 -4.77
CA PRO A 836 19.97 29.13 -5.76
C PRO A 836 21.27 28.66 -6.40
N GLU A 837 21.57 29.13 -7.62
CA GLU A 837 22.85 28.87 -8.27
C GLU A 837 24.01 29.08 -7.28
N PRO A 838 24.98 28.15 -7.20
CA PRO A 838 26.14 28.36 -6.35
C PRO A 838 26.89 29.60 -6.84
N LYS A 839 27.14 30.54 -5.92
CA LYS A 839 27.75 31.86 -6.19
C LYS A 839 29.17 31.77 -6.77
N ASN A 840 29.80 30.58 -6.79
CA ASN A 840 31.22 30.41 -7.12
C ASN A 840 31.49 29.08 -7.84
N LYS A 841 32.54 29.06 -8.67
CA LYS A 841 32.97 27.89 -9.46
C LYS A 841 33.38 26.68 -8.60
N GLN A 842 33.92 26.89 -7.39
CA GLN A 842 34.31 25.82 -6.46
C GLN A 842 33.14 25.01 -5.90
N ASP A 843 31.96 25.61 -5.74
CA ASP A 843 30.76 24.88 -5.28
C ASP A 843 30.10 24.07 -6.41
N ARG A 844 30.29 24.47 -7.67
CA ARG A 844 29.86 23.71 -8.85
C ARG A 844 30.60 22.38 -8.96
N ASP A 845 31.87 22.36 -8.59
CA ASP A 845 32.69 21.15 -8.63
C ASP A 845 32.38 20.21 -7.46
N ARG A 846 31.98 20.73 -6.28
CA ARG A 846 31.54 19.89 -5.15
C ARG A 846 30.18 19.22 -5.38
N ALA A 847 29.23 19.89 -6.03
CA ALA A 847 27.92 19.31 -6.36
C ALA A 847 27.98 18.18 -7.41
N ARG A 848 29.05 18.11 -8.21
CA ARG A 848 29.27 17.05 -9.21
C ARG A 848 29.87 15.76 -8.63
N ILE A 849 30.51 15.83 -7.46
CA ILE A 849 31.29 14.71 -6.89
C ILE A 849 30.48 13.93 -5.83
N GLY A 850 29.30 14.43 -5.42
CA GLY A 850 28.40 13.76 -4.47
C GLY A 850 27.23 13.00 -5.11
N LYS A 851 27.46 12.20 -6.15
CA LYS A 851 26.49 11.26 -6.72
C LYS A 851 26.95 9.81 -6.57
#